data_AF-A0AAN9J303-F1
#
_entry.id   AF-A0AAN9J303-F1
#
_cell.length_a   1.000
_cell.length_b   1.000
_cell.length_c   1.000
_cell.angle_alpha   90.00
_cell.angle_beta   90.00
_cell.angle_gamma   90.00
#
_symmetry.space_group_name_H-M   'P 1'
#
loop_
_entity.id
_entity.type
_entity.pdbx_description
1 polymer ?
#
loop_
_entity_poly.entity_id
_entity_poly.type
_entity_poly.pdbx_seq_one_letter_code
_entity_poly.pdbx_strand_id
1 'polypeptide(L)'
;MEGEACSGSFFRRCMPYIAMILLQFGYAGMIIIAKVSLNQGMNHYVLVVYKHVFATAAIAPFAFVIEREVRPKIAFLTFMQMFTLGLLGPVIDQNLYFAGLKFTTPTYACAISNLLPAMTFVMAAIFRMEKLDIRKLRCQAKVIGTVVMVAGAILMALYKGQVINFFWSKNMHHPKTHVPENTNDSSEKDWVKGSILVMISTFSWACFFILQCEKGKDLWICPIYYDVDPSEVRHQTGAFGVALAKHEQIRSKEKVQKWRLALRQAADLSGWHFIQQGFVSGTSAVVTFVVEHKFSVWSIGWDMNLLSAAYAGIVCSGIAYYVQGVVMQRKGPVFVTAFNPLLMLIVVIMDSFIFAGNIYLGGTIPESMWMIITQQLSTLRTFITRKTKGLFVWTYSDFNEELLSVIPNAHYYRRGTYDLKKIVEYAKNKDFISIIVVHTNRREPAHGLEITYHKSSLVGIRTNEGELLEMVEFKFLATNLSHNTYTMEFLFFSTELIFLLLSLLLFLYLYLHSHTQKHNKGFKIYPLVGALPDFLINRHRFLEWTTHVLRDCPTNTSVFFRPGKVHGIITANPDNVEHMLKTNFENYPKGERFISLLQDFLGRGIFNSDGELWKVQRKTASYEFNTKSLRNFVMENVTVHLDTRLLPIFSKASETDNILDLQDLLERFSFDNICKLAFNVDPDCLRGDSTTGAEFMKAFEDAALMSSGRFMCILPIWFKIKKLLNFGTERRLRESINTVHAFADKIIKFRMEAKDPNNHNQDLLSRFIGTPDASPEFLRDIVISFILAGRDTTSSALSWLFWILSSRPNVQKKILDEIETVRSRRSGELSRAKFAYEELKEMHYLHAAISETMRLYPPVPVDTKECLYDDVLPDGTVIKKDWFLTYHTYAMGRMENVWGKDCCEFKPERWLENGVYCAESPFRFPVFHAGPRMCLGKDMAYIQMKSIAACVMERFEIEAVDKDTCPEHLLSLTLRMKGGLPVKVRARTTRDATCAATASVFT
;
A
#
# COMPACT_ATOMS: atom_id res chain seq x y z
N MET A 1 18.84 -15.78 34.36
CA MET A 1 17.65 -14.91 34.24
C MET A 1 17.99 -13.41 34.28
N GLU A 2 19.22 -12.97 33.97
CA GLU A 2 19.61 -11.54 34.02
C GLU A 2 19.51 -10.81 32.65
N GLY A 3 19.38 -11.54 31.54
CA GLY A 3 19.33 -10.97 30.19
C GLY A 3 18.02 -10.26 29.81
N GLU A 4 16.87 -10.72 30.34
CA GLU A 4 15.55 -10.16 29.98
C GLU A 4 15.25 -8.83 30.69
N ALA A 5 15.77 -8.61 31.90
CA ALA A 5 15.57 -7.37 32.66
C ALA A 5 16.31 -6.16 32.05
N CYS A 6 17.47 -6.39 31.41
CA CYS A 6 18.28 -5.31 30.81
C CYS A 6 17.63 -4.75 29.54
N SER A 7 17.11 -5.62 28.67
CA SER A 7 16.39 -5.26 27.43
C SER A 7 15.09 -4.48 27.73
N GLY A 8 14.33 -4.91 28.74
CA GLY A 8 13.14 -4.20 29.20
C GLY A 8 13.43 -2.79 29.72
N SER A 9 14.54 -2.60 30.43
CA SER A 9 14.95 -1.28 30.94
C SER A 9 15.44 -0.32 29.83
N PHE A 10 16.09 -0.87 28.81
CA PHE A 10 16.58 -0.12 27.64
C PHE A 10 15.41 0.40 26.81
N PHE A 11 14.46 -0.47 26.47
CA PHE A 11 13.28 -0.10 25.69
C PHE A 11 12.45 0.97 26.40
N ARG A 12 12.28 0.86 27.73
CA ARG A 12 11.54 1.85 28.55
C ARG A 12 12.19 3.24 28.56
N ARG A 13 13.51 3.33 28.41
CA ARG A 13 14.26 4.61 28.38
C ARG A 13 14.28 5.27 27.00
N CYS A 14 14.30 4.49 25.92
CA CYS A 14 14.26 4.99 24.54
C CYS A 14 12.85 5.35 24.06
N MET A 15 11.81 4.74 24.65
CA MET A 15 10.41 4.91 24.23
C MET A 15 9.94 6.36 24.10
N PRO A 16 10.26 7.30 25.02
CA PRO A 16 9.89 8.72 24.85
C PRO A 16 10.52 9.40 23.63
N TYR A 17 11.73 8.99 23.23
CA TYR A 17 12.43 9.57 22.07
C TYR A 17 11.86 9.03 20.76
N ILE A 18 11.67 7.70 20.68
CA ILE A 18 11.07 7.03 19.52
C ILE A 18 9.64 7.55 19.29
N ALA A 19 8.85 7.65 20.37
CA ALA A 19 7.50 8.20 20.29
C ALA A 19 7.50 9.61 19.70
N MET A 20 8.38 10.51 20.18
CA MET A 20 8.45 11.88 19.68
C MET A 20 8.89 11.99 18.22
N ILE A 21 9.79 11.12 17.75
CA ILE A 21 10.22 11.05 16.34
C ILE A 21 9.06 10.59 15.45
N LEU A 22 8.38 9.50 15.82
CA LEU A 22 7.24 8.97 15.06
C LEU A 22 6.10 10.00 14.95
N LEU A 23 5.88 10.78 16.00
CA LEU A 23 4.89 11.85 15.98
C LEU A 23 5.23 12.95 14.97
N GLN A 24 6.51 13.25 14.69
CA GLN A 24 6.87 14.29 13.70
C GLN A 24 6.44 13.90 12.29
N PHE A 25 6.49 12.61 11.93
CA PHE A 25 5.98 12.12 10.65
C PHE A 25 4.47 12.30 10.52
N GLY A 26 3.73 12.05 11.62
CA GLY A 26 2.29 12.29 11.68
C GLY A 26 1.92 13.76 11.49
N TYR A 27 2.63 14.66 12.17
CA TYR A 27 2.45 16.10 12.02
C TYR A 27 2.81 16.59 10.61
N ALA A 28 3.90 16.09 10.02
CA ALA A 28 4.31 16.45 8.66
C ALA A 28 3.25 16.06 7.62
N GLY A 29 2.72 14.84 7.70
CA GLY A 29 1.63 14.38 6.83
C GLY A 29 0.39 15.26 6.94
N MET A 30 0.03 15.69 8.15
CA MET A 30 -1.13 16.54 8.39
C MET A 30 -0.98 17.91 7.75
N ILE A 31 0.18 18.54 7.84
CA ILE A 31 0.44 19.87 7.26
C ILE A 31 0.33 19.84 5.74
N ILE A 32 0.87 18.80 5.09
CA ILE A 32 0.78 18.63 3.64
C ILE A 32 -0.67 18.39 3.20
N ILE A 33 -1.37 17.42 3.81
CA ILE A 33 -2.74 17.06 3.41
C ILE A 33 -3.71 18.22 3.69
N ALA A 34 -3.53 18.93 4.80
CA ALA A 34 -4.29 20.14 5.11
C ALA A 34 -4.04 21.24 4.07
N LYS A 35 -2.79 21.45 3.64
CA LYS A 35 -2.49 22.43 2.58
C LYS A 35 -3.17 22.08 1.25
N VAL A 36 -3.19 20.80 0.86
CA VAL A 36 -3.93 20.36 -0.34
C VAL A 36 -5.41 20.71 -0.23
N SER A 37 -6.02 20.42 0.92
CA SER A 37 -7.46 20.65 1.15
C SER A 37 -7.82 22.14 1.20
N LEU A 38 -6.99 22.96 1.85
CA LEU A 38 -7.16 24.41 1.90
C LEU A 38 -7.02 25.05 0.51
N ASN A 39 -6.09 24.55 -0.32
CA ASN A 39 -5.92 25.00 -1.70
C ASN A 39 -7.12 24.60 -2.60
N GLN A 40 -7.82 23.51 -2.28
CA GLN A 40 -9.05 23.08 -2.96
C GLN A 40 -10.30 23.84 -2.50
N GLY A 41 -10.14 24.86 -1.64
CA GLY A 41 -11.22 25.74 -1.21
C GLY A 41 -11.89 25.34 0.12
N MET A 42 -11.37 24.34 0.83
CA MET A 42 -11.90 23.96 2.14
C MET A 42 -11.77 25.12 3.15
N ASN A 43 -12.85 25.40 3.88
CA ASN A 43 -12.80 26.39 4.95
C ASN A 43 -12.01 25.82 6.14
N HIS A 44 -10.96 26.54 6.55
CA HIS A 44 -10.10 26.15 7.67
C HIS A 44 -10.85 26.02 9.01
N TYR A 45 -11.87 26.84 9.28
CA TYR A 45 -12.68 26.70 10.50
C TYR A 45 -13.44 25.36 10.49
N VAL A 46 -14.06 25.02 9.36
CA VAL A 46 -14.78 23.76 9.17
C VAL A 46 -13.83 22.55 9.27
N LEU A 47 -12.62 22.65 8.71
CA LEU A 47 -11.58 21.63 8.83
C LEU A 47 -11.22 21.36 10.30
N VAL A 48 -11.03 22.40 11.12
CA VAL A 48 -10.71 22.25 12.54
C VAL A 48 -11.86 21.60 13.31
N VAL A 49 -13.13 21.93 13.01
CA VAL A 49 -14.28 21.28 13.64
C VAL A 49 -14.33 19.79 13.31
N TYR A 50 -14.30 19.42 12.02
CA TYR A 50 -14.35 18.01 11.62
C TYR A 50 -13.17 17.21 12.16
N LYS A 51 -11.97 17.80 12.18
CA LYS A 51 -10.78 17.21 12.81
C LYS A 51 -11.04 16.82 14.27
N HIS A 52 -11.65 17.70 15.06
CA HIS A 52 -11.96 17.39 16.46
C HIS A 52 -13.11 16.42 16.62
N VAL A 53 -14.11 16.45 15.75
CA VAL A 53 -15.18 15.44 15.72
C VAL A 53 -14.62 14.04 15.47
N PHE A 54 -13.74 13.87 14.48
CA PHE A 54 -13.08 12.59 14.21
C PHE A 54 -12.17 12.15 15.36
N ALA A 55 -11.45 13.08 16.00
CA ALA A 55 -10.64 12.79 17.18
C ALA A 55 -11.51 12.26 18.34
N THR A 56 -12.64 12.92 18.62
CA THR A 56 -13.59 12.49 19.64
C THR A 56 -14.19 11.13 19.29
N ALA A 57 -14.61 10.91 18.04
CA ALA A 57 -15.18 9.64 17.59
C ALA A 57 -14.18 8.47 17.69
N ALA A 58 -12.90 8.72 17.41
CA ALA A 58 -11.85 7.71 17.50
C ALA A 58 -11.48 7.37 18.94
N ILE A 59 -11.43 8.35 19.84
CA ILE A 59 -11.08 8.14 21.26
C ILE A 59 -12.27 7.65 22.08
N ALA A 60 -13.50 8.05 21.74
CA ALA A 60 -14.69 7.79 22.55
C ALA A 60 -14.93 6.31 22.90
N PRO A 61 -14.77 5.33 22.00
CA PRO A 61 -14.92 3.91 22.36
C PRO A 61 -13.86 3.44 23.36
N PHE A 62 -12.61 3.87 23.20
CA PHE A 62 -11.51 3.49 24.10
C PHE A 62 -11.67 4.15 25.46
N ALA A 63 -12.03 5.43 25.50
CA ALA A 63 -12.34 6.13 26.74
C ALA A 63 -13.57 5.54 27.43
N PHE A 64 -14.62 5.18 26.69
CA PHE A 64 -15.79 4.53 27.26
C PHE A 64 -15.44 3.17 27.88
N VAL A 65 -14.56 2.38 27.27
CA VAL A 65 -14.17 1.07 27.81
C VAL A 65 -13.17 1.19 28.97
N ILE A 66 -12.18 2.09 28.87
CA ILE A 66 -11.09 2.25 29.84
C ILE A 66 -11.51 3.10 31.05
N GLU A 67 -12.35 4.11 30.84
CA GLU A 67 -12.72 5.12 31.86
C GLU A 67 -14.18 4.93 32.38
N ARG A 68 -14.90 3.86 32.02
CA ARG A 68 -16.29 3.63 32.50
C ARG A 68 -16.44 3.56 34.02
N GLU A 69 -15.38 3.19 34.74
CA GLU A 69 -15.39 3.06 36.20
C GLU A 69 -14.71 4.25 36.92
N VAL A 70 -14.27 5.27 36.18
CA VAL A 70 -13.47 6.40 36.68
C VAL A 70 -14.13 7.73 36.30
N ARG A 71 -15.12 8.20 37.08
CA ARG A 71 -15.72 9.53 36.82
C ARG A 71 -15.86 10.36 38.09
N PRO A 72 -14.94 11.31 38.34
CA PRO A 72 -15.12 12.29 39.42
C PRO A 72 -16.19 13.33 39.05
N LYS A 73 -16.83 13.92 40.06
CA LYS A 73 -17.72 15.08 39.86
C LYS A 73 -16.88 16.29 39.41
N ILE A 74 -17.22 16.88 38.26
CA ILE A 74 -16.53 18.06 37.71
C ILE A 74 -16.93 19.30 38.53
N ALA A 75 -15.98 19.88 39.27
CA ALA A 75 -16.17 21.18 39.90
C ALA A 75 -16.08 22.30 38.86
N PHE A 76 -16.81 23.41 39.08
CA PHE A 76 -16.84 24.56 38.16
C PHE A 76 -15.44 25.13 37.85
N LEU A 77 -14.54 25.13 38.83
CA LEU A 77 -13.15 25.58 38.62
C LEU A 77 -12.38 24.64 37.67
N THR A 78 -12.51 23.33 37.83
CA THR A 78 -11.92 22.33 36.93
C THR A 78 -12.49 22.44 35.52
N PHE A 79 -13.80 22.71 35.39
CA PHE A 79 -14.48 22.98 34.13
C PHE A 79 -13.90 24.22 33.43
N MET A 80 -13.80 25.36 34.11
CA MET A 80 -13.29 26.60 33.53
C MET A 80 -11.82 26.49 33.10
N GLN A 81 -11.04 25.73 33.85
CA GLN A 81 -9.66 25.46 33.48
C GLN A 81 -9.52 24.48 32.31
N MET A 82 -10.45 23.53 32.12
CA MET A 82 -10.47 22.65 30.94
C MET A 82 -10.91 23.42 29.69
N PHE A 83 -11.90 24.31 29.85
CA PHE A 83 -12.32 25.24 28.81
C PHE A 83 -11.17 26.14 28.34
N THR A 84 -10.39 26.70 29.27
CA THR A 84 -9.23 27.56 28.95
C THR A 84 -8.13 26.79 28.20
N LEU A 85 -7.83 25.54 28.60
CA LEU A 85 -6.89 24.68 27.87
C LEU A 85 -7.40 24.31 26.47
N GLY A 86 -8.70 24.05 26.33
CA GLY A 86 -9.31 23.75 25.03
C GLY A 86 -9.37 24.97 24.10
N LEU A 87 -9.49 26.17 24.66
CA LEU A 87 -9.47 27.43 23.91
C LEU A 87 -8.06 27.76 23.40
N LEU A 88 -7.04 27.73 24.27
CA LEU A 88 -5.68 28.12 23.92
C LEU A 88 -4.96 27.11 23.01
N GLY A 89 -5.13 25.81 23.26
CA GLY A 89 -4.54 24.80 22.39
C GLY A 89 -5.40 24.66 21.13
N PRO A 90 -6.34 23.72 21.06
CA PRO A 90 -6.80 23.28 19.75
C PRO A 90 -7.73 24.27 19.00
N VAL A 91 -8.33 25.25 19.67
CA VAL A 91 -9.20 26.24 19.03
C VAL A 91 -8.40 27.42 18.48
N ILE A 92 -7.65 28.14 19.33
CA ILE A 92 -6.91 29.34 18.88
C ILE A 92 -5.70 28.95 18.03
N ASP A 93 -4.87 28.01 18.49
CA ASP A 93 -3.67 27.62 17.74
C ASP A 93 -4.04 27.06 16.37
N GLN A 94 -4.91 26.06 16.28
CA GLN A 94 -5.14 25.38 14.99
C GLN A 94 -5.85 26.27 13.97
N ASN A 95 -6.83 27.08 14.39
CA ASN A 95 -7.50 27.99 13.47
C ASN A 95 -6.53 29.05 12.94
N LEU A 96 -5.69 29.64 13.80
CA LEU A 96 -4.70 30.62 13.37
C LEU A 96 -3.57 29.98 12.54
N TYR A 97 -3.17 28.75 12.88
CA TYR A 97 -2.17 27.99 12.13
C TYR A 97 -2.65 27.68 10.71
N PHE A 98 -3.86 27.13 10.56
CA PHE A 98 -4.41 26.82 9.23
C PHE A 98 -4.79 28.08 8.44
N ALA A 99 -5.22 29.15 9.11
CA ALA A 99 -5.38 30.45 8.47
C ALA A 99 -4.03 30.95 7.95
N GLY A 100 -2.97 30.88 8.75
CA GLY A 100 -1.61 31.24 8.35
C GLY A 100 -1.06 30.37 7.20
N LEU A 101 -1.32 29.05 7.26
CA LEU A 101 -0.95 28.09 6.22
C LEU A 101 -1.69 28.34 4.90
N LYS A 102 -2.89 28.94 4.93
CA LYS A 102 -3.60 29.37 3.71
C LYS A 102 -2.83 30.46 2.96
N PHE A 103 -2.28 31.42 3.70
CA PHE A 103 -1.53 32.56 3.15
C PHE A 103 -0.02 32.30 2.96
N THR A 104 0.49 31.12 3.36
CA THR A 104 1.92 30.77 3.29
C THR A 104 2.14 29.35 2.75
N THR A 105 3.40 28.87 2.69
CA THR A 105 3.73 27.50 2.28
C THR A 105 3.90 26.58 3.50
N PRO A 106 3.74 25.25 3.36
CA PRO A 106 4.03 24.27 4.42
C PRO A 106 5.41 24.46 5.05
N THR A 107 6.43 24.57 4.20
CA THR A 107 7.82 24.78 4.62
C THR A 107 7.98 26.07 5.43
N TYR A 108 7.34 27.15 4.99
CA TYR A 108 7.43 28.45 5.64
C TYR A 108 6.70 28.50 6.99
N ALA A 109 5.48 27.96 7.06
CA ALA A 109 4.74 27.86 8.30
C ALA A 109 5.50 27.02 9.35
N CYS A 110 6.12 25.91 8.95
CA CYS A 110 6.97 25.09 9.82
C CYS A 110 8.23 25.82 10.31
N ALA A 111 8.85 26.65 9.46
CA ALA A 111 10.02 27.41 9.85
C ALA A 111 9.69 28.39 10.99
N ILE A 112 8.54 29.08 10.92
CA ILE A 112 8.06 29.95 11.99
C ILE A 112 7.73 29.15 13.26
N SER A 113 7.11 27.96 13.12
CA SER A 113 6.81 27.10 14.26
C SER A 113 8.04 26.62 15.04
N ASN A 114 9.26 26.72 14.49
CA ASN A 114 10.49 26.45 15.26
C ASN A 114 10.75 27.47 16.39
N LEU A 115 10.00 28.58 16.44
CA LEU A 115 9.96 29.45 17.62
C LEU A 115 9.33 28.78 18.84
N LEU A 116 8.61 27.67 18.68
CA LEU A 116 7.91 26.96 19.73
C LEU A 116 8.80 26.61 20.94
N PRO A 117 9.94 25.89 20.79
CA PRO A 117 10.83 25.62 21.92
C PRO A 117 11.37 26.88 22.62
N ALA A 118 11.55 28.00 21.90
CA ALA A 118 11.98 29.27 22.51
C ALA A 118 10.87 29.87 23.34
N MET A 119 9.66 29.98 22.78
CA MET A 119 8.48 30.49 23.47
C MET A 119 8.16 29.63 24.71
N THR A 120 8.21 28.30 24.58
CA THR A 120 7.99 27.37 25.69
C THR A 120 9.06 27.51 26.78
N PHE A 121 10.33 27.70 26.42
CA PHE A 121 11.40 27.95 27.40
C PHE A 121 11.21 29.29 28.14
N VAL A 122 10.90 30.37 27.42
CA VAL A 122 10.63 31.69 28.02
C VAL A 122 9.43 31.60 28.97
N MET A 123 8.35 30.95 28.55
CA MET A 123 7.17 30.75 29.41
C MET A 123 7.48 29.84 30.61
N ALA A 124 8.23 28.75 30.43
CA ALA A 124 8.66 27.89 31.54
C ALA A 124 9.52 28.64 32.58
N ALA A 125 10.32 29.61 32.15
CA ALA A 125 11.09 30.48 33.03
C ALA A 125 10.19 31.48 33.79
N ILE A 126 9.23 32.11 33.11
CA ILE A 126 8.26 33.06 33.72
C ILE A 126 7.46 32.37 34.83
N PHE A 127 6.95 31.16 34.57
CA PHE A 127 6.18 30.37 35.54
C PHE A 127 7.07 29.62 36.56
N ARG A 128 8.37 29.96 36.64
CA ARG A 128 9.36 29.35 37.55
C ARG A 128 9.43 27.82 37.48
N MET A 129 8.99 27.24 36.36
CA MET A 129 9.08 25.80 36.10
C MET A 129 10.52 25.38 35.80
N GLU A 130 11.36 26.34 35.38
CA GLU A 130 12.78 26.18 35.12
C GLU A 130 13.59 27.24 35.87
N LYS A 131 14.47 26.82 36.80
CA LYS A 131 15.33 27.75 37.57
C LYS A 131 16.50 28.21 36.72
N LEU A 132 16.54 29.50 36.37
CA LEU A 132 17.64 30.13 35.63
C LEU A 132 18.64 30.80 36.56
N ASP A 133 19.68 30.07 36.93
CA ASP A 133 20.87 30.66 37.56
C ASP A 133 21.83 31.14 36.47
N ILE A 134 21.79 32.44 36.15
CA ILE A 134 22.55 33.06 35.04
C ILE A 134 24.07 32.97 35.25
N ARG A 135 24.54 32.65 36.47
CA ARG A 135 25.96 32.41 36.76
C ARG A 135 26.42 31.01 36.35
N LYS A 136 25.50 30.05 36.22
CA LYS A 136 25.81 28.68 35.77
C LYS A 136 25.91 28.66 34.24
N LEU A 137 27.05 28.19 33.71
CA LEU A 137 27.35 28.08 32.27
C LEU A 137 26.25 27.33 31.47
N ARG A 138 25.57 26.38 32.12
CA ARG A 138 24.42 25.64 31.56
C ARG A 138 23.23 26.53 31.26
N CYS A 139 22.92 27.50 32.13
CA CYS A 139 21.82 28.43 31.93
C CYS A 139 22.17 29.46 30.85
N GLN A 140 23.43 29.90 30.79
CA GLN A 140 23.91 30.79 29.73
C GLN A 140 23.80 30.12 28.34
N ALA A 141 24.18 28.84 28.22
CA ALA A 141 24.06 28.10 26.96
C ALA A 141 22.60 27.94 26.49
N LYS A 142 21.65 27.75 27.43
CA LYS A 142 20.22 27.70 27.10
C LYS A 142 19.69 29.05 26.62
N VAL A 143 20.06 30.15 27.30
CA VAL A 143 19.65 31.50 26.92
C VAL A 143 20.23 31.88 25.55
N ILE A 144 21.52 31.60 25.32
CA ILE A 144 22.18 31.86 24.03
C ILE A 144 21.56 31.01 22.91
N GLY A 145 21.30 29.72 23.15
CA GLY A 145 20.63 28.84 22.19
C GLY A 145 19.23 29.33 21.80
N THR A 146 18.46 29.80 22.78
CA THR A 146 17.15 30.42 22.54
C THR A 146 17.25 31.70 21.70
N VAL A 147 18.23 32.57 21.97
CA VAL A 147 18.45 33.82 21.20
C VAL A 147 18.87 33.50 19.76
N VAL A 148 19.79 32.56 19.56
CA VAL A 148 20.24 32.13 18.23
C VAL A 148 19.09 31.51 17.42
N MET A 149 18.23 30.71 18.07
CA MET A 149 17.07 30.11 17.41
C MET A 149 16.03 31.14 16.99
N VAL A 150 15.72 32.13 17.84
CA VAL A 150 14.80 33.22 17.50
C VAL A 150 15.36 34.06 16.36
N ALA A 151 16.65 34.41 16.42
CA ALA A 151 17.32 35.16 15.34
C ALA A 151 17.33 34.37 14.02
N GLY A 152 17.61 33.07 14.05
CA GLY A 152 17.56 32.20 12.87
C GLY A 152 16.16 32.08 12.26
N ALA A 153 15.13 31.88 13.08
CA ALA A 153 13.75 31.81 12.59
C ALA A 153 13.26 33.14 11.96
N ILE A 154 13.66 34.29 12.53
CA ILE A 154 13.34 35.62 11.97
C ILE A 154 14.12 35.86 10.68
N LEU A 155 15.40 35.47 10.60
CA LEU A 155 16.22 35.60 9.40
C LEU A 155 15.68 34.74 8.25
N MET A 156 15.30 33.50 8.54
CA MET A 156 14.66 32.58 7.59
C MET A 156 13.31 33.10 7.09
N ALA A 157 12.55 33.79 7.95
CA ALA A 157 11.31 34.42 7.54
C ALA A 157 11.57 35.58 6.56
N LEU A 158 12.58 36.40 6.80
CA LEU A 158 12.80 37.65 6.07
C LEU A 158 13.72 37.53 4.84
N TYR A 159 14.50 36.46 4.68
CA TYR A 159 15.48 36.32 3.60
C TYR A 159 14.97 35.49 2.40
N LYS A 160 14.77 36.15 1.24
CA LYS A 160 14.47 35.50 -0.04
C LYS A 160 15.77 35.13 -0.79
N GLY A 161 16.21 33.88 -0.69
CA GLY A 161 17.34 33.35 -1.48
C GLY A 161 17.00 33.01 -2.93
N GLN A 162 17.97 32.57 -3.74
CA GLN A 162 17.70 32.05 -5.09
C GLN A 162 16.94 30.71 -5.06
N VAL A 163 16.01 30.57 -6.00
CA VAL A 163 15.15 29.38 -6.18
C VAL A 163 15.93 28.27 -6.90
N ILE A 164 15.98 27.07 -6.30
CA ILE A 164 16.36 25.87 -7.06
C ILE A 164 15.13 25.29 -7.74
N ASN A 165 15.16 25.26 -9.07
CA ASN A 165 14.21 24.46 -9.84
C ASN A 165 14.75 23.04 -9.96
N PHE A 166 14.11 22.07 -9.28
CA PHE A 166 14.44 20.66 -9.45
C PHE A 166 13.94 20.15 -10.80
N PHE A 167 14.68 19.22 -11.43
CA PHE A 167 14.35 18.70 -12.77
C PHE A 167 12.94 18.09 -12.88
N TRP A 168 12.35 17.57 -11.79
CA TRP A 168 10.98 17.02 -11.81
C TRP A 168 9.89 18.10 -11.89
N SER A 169 10.19 19.37 -11.56
CA SER A 169 9.21 20.46 -11.65
C SER A 169 8.82 20.78 -13.09
N LYS A 170 9.63 20.38 -14.08
CA LYS A 170 9.32 20.55 -15.51
C LYS A 170 8.26 19.58 -16.05
N ASN A 171 7.99 18.47 -15.35
CA ASN A 171 7.09 17.40 -15.83
C ASN A 171 5.75 17.33 -15.08
N MET A 172 5.50 18.21 -14.11
CA MET A 172 4.19 18.32 -13.45
C MET A 172 3.38 19.42 -14.13
N HIS A 173 2.19 19.08 -14.62
CA HIS A 173 1.23 20.07 -15.12
C HIS A 173 0.89 21.05 -13.99
N HIS A 174 1.34 22.30 -14.11
CA HIS A 174 0.81 23.40 -13.31
C HIS A 174 -0.71 23.50 -13.56
N PRO A 175 -1.57 23.35 -12.54
CA PRO A 175 -2.92 23.87 -12.66
C PRO A 175 -2.76 25.38 -12.85
N LYS A 176 -3.27 25.92 -13.97
CA LYS A 176 -3.39 27.36 -14.19
C LYS A 176 -4.29 27.94 -13.10
N THR A 177 -3.73 28.33 -11.97
CA THR A 177 -4.38 29.30 -11.10
C THR A 177 -4.31 30.64 -11.82
N HIS A 178 -5.45 31.10 -12.32
CA HIS A 178 -5.65 32.48 -12.75
C HIS A 178 -5.21 33.42 -11.63
N VAL A 179 -4.01 33.99 -11.77
CA VAL A 179 -3.62 35.20 -11.03
C VAL A 179 -3.83 36.35 -12.01
N PRO A 180 -4.75 37.29 -11.75
CA PRO A 180 -4.85 38.50 -12.53
C PRO A 180 -3.53 39.27 -12.38
N GLU A 181 -2.95 39.69 -13.51
CA GLU A 181 -1.88 40.67 -13.53
C GLU A 181 -2.42 41.99 -12.97
N ASN A 182 -2.15 42.25 -11.69
CA ASN A 182 -1.98 43.58 -11.07
C ASN A 182 -2.13 43.48 -9.54
N THR A 183 -1.13 43.00 -8.78
CA THR A 183 -1.00 43.31 -7.33
C THR A 183 0.36 42.87 -6.73
N ASN A 184 1.46 43.55 -7.06
CA ASN A 184 2.71 43.37 -6.27
C ASN A 184 2.55 43.83 -4.80
N ASP A 185 1.55 44.68 -4.51
CA ASP A 185 1.31 45.23 -3.17
C ASP A 185 0.37 44.36 -2.30
N SER A 186 -0.41 43.44 -2.88
CA SER A 186 -1.29 42.54 -2.10
C SER A 186 -0.59 41.25 -1.66
N SER A 187 0.35 40.72 -2.47
CA SER A 187 1.06 39.48 -2.14
C SER A 187 1.98 39.61 -0.92
N GLU A 188 2.57 40.79 -0.71
CA GLU A 188 3.39 41.04 0.49
C GLU A 188 2.53 41.18 1.74
N LYS A 189 1.38 41.86 1.64
CA LYS A 189 0.42 42.01 2.75
C LYS A 189 -0.17 40.68 3.19
N ASP A 190 -0.49 39.79 2.25
CA ASP A 190 -1.04 38.46 2.54
C ASP A 190 -0.01 37.56 3.25
N TRP A 191 1.26 37.63 2.84
CA TRP A 191 2.33 36.83 3.44
C TRP A 191 2.74 37.32 4.84
N VAL A 192 2.77 38.64 5.07
CA VAL A 192 2.99 39.22 6.42
C VAL A 192 1.85 38.81 7.35
N LYS A 193 0.60 38.89 6.87
CA LYS A 193 -0.59 38.43 7.60
C LYS A 193 -0.47 36.94 7.97
N GLY A 194 -0.07 36.09 7.03
CA GLY A 194 0.17 34.67 7.29
C GLY A 194 1.24 34.42 8.36
N SER A 195 2.35 35.17 8.31
CA SER A 195 3.44 35.05 9.28
C SER A 195 3.01 35.43 10.71
N ILE A 196 2.26 36.52 10.86
CA ILE A 196 1.73 36.98 12.14
C ILE A 196 0.77 35.94 12.73
N LEU A 197 -0.11 35.36 11.91
CA LEU A 197 -1.05 34.33 12.34
C LEU A 197 -0.35 33.07 12.87
N VAL A 198 0.70 32.59 12.18
CA VAL A 198 1.47 31.41 12.63
C VAL A 198 2.27 31.71 13.90
N MET A 199 2.81 32.92 14.07
CA MET A 199 3.51 33.31 15.31
C MET A 199 2.55 33.33 16.52
N ILE A 200 1.34 33.89 16.36
CA ILE A 200 0.33 33.92 17.42
C ILE A 200 -0.14 32.50 17.76
N SER A 201 -0.33 31.65 16.75
CA SER A 201 -0.63 30.22 16.94
C SER A 201 0.47 29.53 17.77
N THR A 202 1.74 29.71 17.38
CA THR A 202 2.90 29.12 18.05
C THR A 202 3.00 29.55 19.51
N PHE A 203 2.69 30.81 19.81
CA PHE A 203 2.62 31.32 21.19
C PHE A 203 1.48 30.68 21.99
N SER A 204 0.30 30.55 21.39
CA SER A 204 -0.86 29.90 21.99
C SER A 204 -0.57 28.43 22.32
N TRP A 205 0.13 27.73 21.41
CA TRP A 205 0.58 26.36 21.58
C TRP A 205 1.64 26.22 22.70
N ALA A 206 2.57 27.18 22.81
CA ALA A 206 3.52 27.23 23.92
C ALA A 206 2.82 27.42 25.29
N CYS A 207 1.81 28.30 25.35
CA CYS A 207 1.00 28.52 26.56
C CYS A 207 0.25 27.24 26.97
N PHE A 208 -0.28 26.52 25.98
CA PHE A 208 -0.96 25.24 26.20
C PHE A 208 -0.06 24.21 26.89
N PHE A 209 1.19 24.03 26.44
CA PHE A 209 2.12 23.09 27.07
C PHE A 209 2.46 23.44 28.52
N ILE A 210 2.59 24.73 28.83
CA ILE A 210 2.90 25.21 30.18
C ILE A 210 1.72 24.98 31.12
N LEU A 211 0.52 25.41 30.75
CA LEU A 211 -0.69 25.24 31.55
C LEU A 211 -1.06 23.75 31.75
N GLN A 212 -0.80 22.90 30.75
CA GLN A 212 -1.02 21.46 30.88
C GLN A 212 -0.04 20.81 31.85
N CYS A 213 1.19 21.33 31.97
CA CYS A 213 2.21 20.80 32.90
C CYS A 213 2.05 21.33 34.33
N GLU A 214 1.62 22.58 34.52
CA GLU A 214 1.37 23.18 35.84
C GLU A 214 0.24 22.46 36.61
N LYS A 215 -0.85 22.09 35.93
CA LYS A 215 -1.90 21.23 36.52
C LYS A 215 -1.42 19.86 36.98
N GLY A 216 -0.33 19.37 36.40
CA GLY A 216 0.30 18.12 36.80
C GLY A 216 1.08 18.20 38.11
N LYS A 217 1.27 19.39 38.70
CA LYS A 217 2.05 19.57 39.94
C LYS A 217 1.20 19.66 41.21
N ASP A 218 0.00 20.25 41.15
CA ASP A 218 -0.87 20.45 42.33
C ASP A 218 -1.79 19.26 42.66
N LEU A 219 -1.75 18.19 41.86
CA LEU A 219 -2.61 17.02 41.99
C LEU A 219 -1.83 15.70 42.05
N TRP A 220 -0.63 15.71 42.63
CA TRP A 220 0.15 14.49 42.86
C TRP A 220 0.19 14.09 44.33
N ILE A 221 -0.73 13.20 44.69
CA ILE A 221 -0.35 12.00 45.46
C ILE A 221 -0.40 10.84 44.46
N CYS A 222 0.71 10.55 43.78
CA CYS A 222 0.94 9.19 43.29
C CYS A 222 1.61 8.41 44.40
N PRO A 223 0.99 7.36 44.93
CA PRO A 223 1.76 6.22 45.38
C PRO A 223 2.35 5.59 44.12
N ILE A 224 3.68 5.53 44.04
CA ILE A 224 4.35 4.71 43.05
C ILE A 224 3.97 3.25 43.37
N TYR A 225 3.00 2.70 42.67
CA TYR A 225 2.76 1.26 42.67
C TYR A 225 3.51 0.67 41.48
N TYR A 226 4.72 0.18 41.74
CA TYR A 226 5.37 -0.73 40.81
C TYR A 226 4.56 -2.04 40.83
N ASP A 227 4.10 -2.48 39.66
CA ASP A 227 3.40 -3.77 39.44
C ASP A 227 2.11 -4.01 40.25
N VAL A 228 1.24 -3.00 40.38
CA VAL A 228 -0.11 -3.20 40.95
C VAL A 228 -1.19 -2.58 40.06
N ASP A 229 -2.28 -3.32 39.85
CA ASP A 229 -3.46 -2.87 39.12
C ASP A 229 -4.22 -1.77 39.91
N PRO A 230 -4.47 -0.58 39.32
CA PRO A 230 -5.22 0.51 39.96
C PRO A 230 -6.63 0.12 40.43
N SER A 231 -7.26 -0.90 39.81
CA SER A 231 -8.56 -1.42 40.24
C SER A 231 -8.48 -2.10 41.62
N GLU A 232 -7.39 -2.81 41.93
CA GLU A 232 -7.19 -3.44 43.25
C GLU A 232 -7.05 -2.40 44.38
N VAL A 233 -6.41 -1.27 44.08
CA VAL A 233 -6.28 -0.15 45.02
C VAL A 233 -7.62 0.57 45.23
N ARG A 234 -8.42 0.76 44.15
CA ARG A 234 -9.72 1.43 44.20
C ARG A 234 -10.80 0.59 44.90
N HIS A 235 -10.84 -0.71 44.62
CA HIS A 235 -11.78 -1.65 45.22
C HIS A 235 -11.27 -2.26 46.53
N GLN A 236 -10.01 -2.01 46.90
CA GLN A 236 -9.34 -2.53 48.10
C GLN A 236 -9.36 -4.05 48.16
N THR A 237 -9.11 -4.69 47.02
CA THR A 237 -9.06 -6.15 46.83
C THR A 237 -7.60 -6.62 46.75
N GLY A 238 -7.38 -7.93 46.63
CA GLY A 238 -6.03 -8.49 46.52
C GLY A 238 -5.13 -8.20 47.72
N ALA A 239 -3.84 -7.92 47.47
CA ALA A 239 -2.84 -7.70 48.52
C ALA A 239 -3.12 -6.45 49.39
N PHE A 240 -3.78 -5.42 48.84
CA PHE A 240 -4.13 -4.20 49.57
C PHE A 240 -5.24 -4.43 50.58
N GLY A 241 -6.27 -5.19 50.21
CA GLY A 241 -7.34 -5.58 51.14
C GLY A 241 -6.81 -6.35 52.34
N VAL A 242 -5.89 -7.30 52.09
CA VAL A 242 -5.24 -8.11 53.15
C VAL A 242 -4.34 -7.26 54.04
N ALA A 243 -3.53 -6.36 53.47
CA ALA A 243 -2.64 -5.47 54.23
C ALA A 243 -3.42 -4.45 55.09
N LEU A 244 -4.50 -3.87 54.56
CA LEU A 244 -5.36 -2.93 55.30
C LEU A 244 -6.13 -3.64 56.41
N ALA A 245 -6.65 -4.85 56.19
CA ALA A 245 -7.31 -5.65 57.22
C ALA A 245 -6.35 -6.02 58.37
N LYS A 246 -5.08 -6.34 58.06
CA LYS A 246 -4.05 -6.64 59.05
C LYS A 246 -3.65 -5.41 59.87
N HIS A 247 -3.62 -4.22 59.25
CA HIS A 247 -3.36 -2.96 59.96
C HIS A 247 -4.55 -2.46 60.80
N GLU A 248 -5.77 -2.83 60.43
CA GLU A 248 -6.99 -2.53 61.19
C GLU A 248 -7.07 -3.28 62.54
N GLN A 249 -6.31 -4.38 62.69
CA GLN A 249 -6.12 -5.08 63.96
C GLN A 249 -5.06 -4.44 64.88
N ILE A 250 -4.17 -3.59 64.34
CA ILE A 250 -2.97 -3.08 65.04
C ILE A 250 -3.05 -1.55 65.28
N ARG A 251 -3.87 -0.83 64.52
CA ARG A 251 -4.02 0.64 64.58
C ARG A 251 -5.49 1.02 64.78
N SER A 252 -5.77 2.27 65.16
CA SER A 252 -7.16 2.73 65.34
C SER A 252 -7.93 2.66 64.02
N LYS A 253 -9.14 2.09 64.07
CA LYS A 253 -10.02 1.91 62.90
C LYS A 253 -10.26 3.20 62.12
N GLU A 254 -10.38 4.32 62.83
CA GLU A 254 -10.60 5.64 62.26
C GLU A 254 -9.45 6.12 61.36
N LYS A 255 -8.21 5.76 61.71
CA LYS A 255 -7.01 6.14 60.94
C LYS A 255 -6.85 5.27 59.69
N VAL A 256 -7.16 3.99 59.79
CA VAL A 256 -7.17 3.06 58.66
C VAL A 256 -8.32 3.39 57.69
N GLN A 257 -9.48 3.82 58.21
CA GLN A 257 -10.59 4.35 57.40
C GLN A 257 -10.20 5.61 56.62
N LYS A 258 -9.48 6.56 57.23
CA LYS A 258 -8.93 7.73 56.51
C LYS A 258 -7.97 7.34 55.40
N TRP A 259 -7.11 6.34 55.62
CA TRP A 259 -6.19 5.84 54.58
C TRP A 259 -6.92 5.14 53.45
N ARG A 260 -7.93 4.32 53.78
CA ARG A 260 -8.84 3.69 52.81
C ARG A 260 -9.51 4.74 51.92
N LEU A 261 -10.03 5.81 52.50
CA LEU A 261 -10.69 6.90 51.77
C LEU A 261 -9.70 7.67 50.89
N ALA A 262 -8.52 8.01 51.42
CA ALA A 262 -7.50 8.75 50.69
C ALA A 262 -6.93 7.96 49.50
N LEU A 263 -6.70 6.65 49.65
CA LEU A 263 -6.22 5.78 48.57
C LEU A 263 -7.28 5.60 47.47
N ARG A 264 -8.56 5.50 47.85
CA ARG A 264 -9.66 5.46 46.88
C ARG A 264 -9.79 6.79 46.12
N GLN A 265 -9.72 7.93 46.81
CA GLN A 265 -9.74 9.26 46.19
C GLN A 265 -8.54 9.51 45.26
N ALA A 266 -7.34 9.02 45.62
CA ALA A 266 -6.16 9.10 44.77
C ALA A 266 -6.28 8.23 43.51
N ALA A 267 -6.89 7.04 43.62
CA ALA A 267 -7.16 6.18 42.47
C ALA A 267 -8.25 6.73 41.54
N ASP A 268 -9.16 7.58 42.03
CA ASP A 268 -10.23 8.19 41.23
C ASP A 268 -9.75 9.37 40.36
N LEU A 269 -8.51 9.85 40.52
CA LEU A 269 -7.95 10.98 39.77
C LEU A 269 -7.30 10.60 38.42
N SER A 270 -7.12 9.31 38.11
CA SER A 270 -6.49 8.83 36.88
C SER A 270 -7.52 8.64 35.74
N GLY A 271 -7.75 9.64 34.89
CA GLY A 271 -8.61 9.44 33.69
C GLY A 271 -9.26 10.68 33.07
N TRP A 272 -8.53 11.78 32.83
CA TRP A 272 -9.13 13.04 32.34
C TRP A 272 -8.86 13.40 30.86
N HIS A 273 -8.36 12.46 30.05
CA HIS A 273 -7.99 12.75 28.66
C HIS A 273 -9.19 12.84 27.70
N PHE A 274 -10.26 12.10 27.96
CA PHE A 274 -11.46 12.09 27.11
C PHE A 274 -12.32 13.34 27.25
N ILE A 275 -12.52 13.80 28.49
CA ILE A 275 -13.35 14.98 28.80
C ILE A 275 -12.75 16.22 28.13
N GLN A 276 -11.43 16.39 28.16
CA GLN A 276 -10.73 17.50 27.51
C GLN A 276 -11.00 17.56 25.99
N GLN A 277 -11.04 16.41 25.28
CA GLN A 277 -11.28 16.36 23.83
C GLN A 277 -12.75 16.64 23.47
N GLY A 278 -13.71 16.18 24.28
CA GLY A 278 -15.13 16.50 24.10
C GLY A 278 -15.42 18.01 24.25
N PHE A 279 -14.80 18.66 25.24
CA PHE A 279 -14.88 20.11 25.42
C PHE A 279 -14.30 20.89 24.25
N VAL A 280 -13.14 20.47 23.75
CA VAL A 280 -12.48 21.07 22.57
C VAL A 280 -13.36 20.98 21.33
N SER A 281 -13.99 19.83 21.09
CA SER A 281 -14.90 19.63 19.95
C SER A 281 -16.10 20.57 20.04
N GLY A 282 -16.70 20.70 21.24
CA GLY A 282 -17.81 21.62 21.49
C GLY A 282 -17.45 23.09 21.34
N THR A 283 -16.32 23.54 21.89
CA THR A 283 -15.91 24.96 21.78
C THR A 283 -15.50 25.34 20.37
N SER A 284 -14.83 24.44 19.64
CA SER A 284 -14.50 24.62 18.22
C SER A 284 -15.75 24.75 17.35
N ALA A 285 -16.76 23.91 17.59
CA ALA A 285 -18.03 23.95 16.88
C ALA A 285 -18.79 25.27 17.14
N VAL A 286 -18.83 25.75 18.39
CA VAL A 286 -19.46 27.03 18.74
C VAL A 286 -18.77 28.21 18.07
N VAL A 287 -17.43 28.30 18.15
CA VAL A 287 -16.67 29.39 17.51
C VAL A 287 -16.87 29.37 15.99
N THR A 288 -16.85 28.18 15.37
CA THR A 288 -17.00 28.06 13.93
C THR A 288 -18.43 28.34 13.48
N PHE A 289 -19.46 27.96 14.26
CA PHE A 289 -20.84 28.29 13.96
C PHE A 289 -21.09 29.80 14.04
N VAL A 290 -20.46 30.50 15.01
CA VAL A 290 -20.51 31.96 15.14
C VAL A 290 -19.74 32.69 14.04
N VAL A 291 -18.70 32.08 13.47
CA VAL A 291 -17.91 32.71 12.38
C VAL A 291 -18.47 32.36 11.00
N GLU A 292 -18.96 31.15 10.81
CA GLU A 292 -19.41 30.59 9.52
C GLU A 292 -20.80 29.94 9.63
N HIS A 293 -21.83 30.78 9.56
CA HIS A 293 -23.24 30.38 9.69
C HIS A 293 -23.84 29.78 8.41
N LYS A 294 -23.10 29.74 7.29
CA LYS A 294 -23.61 29.24 6.00
C LYS A 294 -23.47 27.73 5.90
N PHE A 295 -24.59 27.01 5.94
CA PHE A 295 -24.63 25.53 5.87
C PHE A 295 -23.97 24.93 4.62
N SER A 296 -23.90 25.66 3.49
CA SER A 296 -23.22 25.19 2.27
C SER A 296 -21.71 24.99 2.45
N VAL A 297 -21.07 25.65 3.42
CA VAL A 297 -19.63 25.53 3.68
C VAL A 297 -19.31 24.30 4.54
N TRP A 298 -20.33 23.71 5.17
CA TRP A 298 -20.22 22.54 6.04
C TRP A 298 -20.34 21.21 5.28
N SER A 299 -20.72 21.20 4.01
CA SER A 299 -20.80 19.96 3.24
C SER A 299 -19.40 19.42 2.93
N ILE A 300 -19.05 18.26 3.49
CA ILE A 300 -17.80 17.54 3.18
C ILE A 300 -18.08 16.35 2.27
N GLY A 301 -17.42 16.30 1.11
CA GLY A 301 -17.56 15.22 0.13
C GLY A 301 -16.70 13.99 0.48
N TRP A 302 -16.86 12.90 -0.29
CA TRP A 302 -15.97 11.72 -0.22
C TRP A 302 -14.67 11.97 -1.00
N ASP A 303 -13.93 12.99 -0.60
CA ASP A 303 -12.75 13.51 -1.30
C ASP A 303 -11.56 13.73 -0.34
N MET A 304 -10.53 14.45 -0.81
CA MET A 304 -9.35 14.77 0.00
C MET A 304 -9.67 15.60 1.25
N ASN A 305 -10.79 16.32 1.28
CA ASN A 305 -11.21 17.11 2.42
C ASN A 305 -11.62 16.20 3.59
N LEU A 306 -12.36 15.13 3.30
CA LEU A 306 -12.72 14.10 4.29
C LEU A 306 -11.48 13.35 4.79
N LEU A 307 -10.58 12.97 3.88
CA LEU A 307 -9.32 12.31 4.24
C LEU A 307 -8.47 13.21 5.16
N SER A 308 -8.38 14.49 4.85
CA SER A 308 -7.67 15.51 5.64
C SER A 308 -8.24 15.64 7.04
N ALA A 309 -9.55 15.81 7.16
CA ALA A 309 -10.21 15.92 8.44
C ALA A 309 -10.07 14.64 9.29
N ALA A 310 -10.26 13.46 8.67
CA ALA A 310 -10.15 12.18 9.36
C ALA A 310 -8.71 11.88 9.82
N TYR A 311 -7.72 12.04 8.93
CA TYR A 311 -6.32 11.82 9.25
C TYR A 311 -5.83 12.79 10.34
N ALA A 312 -6.10 14.08 10.17
CA ALA A 312 -5.72 15.11 11.13
C ALA A 312 -6.40 14.88 12.50
N GLY A 313 -7.64 14.38 12.49
CA GLY A 313 -8.39 14.11 13.71
C GLY A 313 -7.86 12.90 14.47
N ILE A 314 -7.74 11.75 13.80
CA ILE A 314 -7.35 10.48 14.42
C ILE A 314 -5.87 10.51 14.84
N VAL A 315 -4.98 10.90 13.93
CA VAL A 315 -3.53 10.77 14.14
C VAL A 315 -2.99 11.93 14.97
N CYS A 316 -3.35 13.18 14.64
CA CYS A 316 -2.75 14.35 15.26
C CYS A 316 -3.51 14.84 16.50
N SER A 317 -4.83 15.02 16.42
CA SER A 317 -5.60 15.44 17.61
C SER A 317 -5.87 14.27 18.57
N GLY A 318 -5.98 13.05 18.07
CA GLY A 318 -6.26 11.86 18.87
C GLY A 318 -5.01 11.26 19.50
N ILE A 319 -4.24 10.53 18.70
CA ILE A 319 -3.05 9.78 19.15
C ILE A 319 -1.94 10.72 19.62
N ALA A 320 -1.61 11.75 18.84
CA ALA A 320 -0.44 12.58 19.14
C ALA A 320 -0.58 13.39 20.43
N TYR A 321 -1.75 13.97 20.71
CA TYR A 321 -1.97 14.71 21.96
C TYR A 321 -1.88 13.81 23.20
N TYR A 322 -2.37 12.57 23.11
CA TYR A 322 -2.23 11.59 24.19
C TYR A 322 -0.75 11.25 24.44
N VAL A 323 -0.02 10.87 23.39
CA VAL A 323 1.40 10.51 23.48
C VAL A 323 2.24 11.69 23.96
N GLN A 324 1.99 12.90 23.47
CA GLN A 324 2.66 14.13 23.93
C GLN A 324 2.39 14.40 25.41
N GLY A 325 1.14 14.24 25.88
CA GLY A 325 0.82 14.37 27.29
C GLY A 325 1.63 13.42 28.18
N VAL A 326 1.74 12.15 27.78
CA VAL A 326 2.52 11.13 28.50
C VAL A 326 4.02 11.45 28.50
N VAL A 327 4.58 11.89 27.38
CA VAL A 327 6.00 12.25 27.29
C VAL A 327 6.29 13.52 28.09
N MET A 328 5.40 14.51 28.02
CA MET A 328 5.53 15.77 28.75
C MET A 328 5.53 15.55 30.27
N GLN A 329 4.68 14.66 30.76
CA GLN A 329 4.68 14.27 32.17
C GLN A 329 6.01 13.63 32.62
N ARG A 330 6.68 12.89 31.73
CA ARG A 330 7.94 12.19 32.06
C ARG A 330 9.20 13.02 31.89
N LYS A 331 9.24 13.92 30.90
CA LYS A 331 10.46 14.62 30.47
C LYS A 331 10.34 16.14 30.48
N GLY A 332 9.15 16.68 30.76
CA GLY A 332 8.84 18.10 30.78
C GLY A 332 8.48 18.69 29.41
N PRO A 333 7.88 19.90 29.39
CA PRO A 333 7.36 20.53 28.17
C PRO A 333 8.47 20.92 27.18
N VAL A 334 9.60 21.41 27.68
CA VAL A 334 10.75 21.83 26.85
C VAL A 334 11.33 20.66 26.04
N PHE A 335 11.30 19.44 26.59
CA PHE A 335 11.75 18.23 25.89
C PHE A 335 10.86 17.89 24.69
N VAL A 336 9.53 17.99 24.85
CA VAL A 336 8.56 17.71 23.78
C VAL A 336 8.76 18.69 22.61
N THR A 337 8.93 19.98 22.92
CA THR A 337 9.10 21.02 21.90
C THR A 337 10.45 20.99 21.18
N ALA A 338 11.46 20.32 21.74
CA ALA A 338 12.80 20.24 21.14
C ALA A 338 12.85 19.42 19.83
N PHE A 339 11.80 18.64 19.52
CA PHE A 339 11.71 17.85 18.30
C PHE A 339 11.11 18.63 17.11
N ASN A 340 10.64 19.87 17.31
CA ASN A 340 10.01 20.65 16.24
C ASN A 340 10.93 20.94 15.02
N PRO A 341 12.25 21.15 15.17
CA PRO A 341 13.13 21.28 14.01
C PRO A 341 13.16 20.04 13.10
N LEU A 342 12.93 18.84 13.66
CA LEU A 342 12.82 17.60 12.87
C LEU A 342 11.55 17.60 11.99
N LEU A 343 10.44 18.15 12.49
CA LEU A 343 9.20 18.33 11.71
C LEU A 343 9.46 19.18 10.46
N MET A 344 10.19 20.29 10.60
CA MET A 344 10.53 21.15 9.47
C MET A 344 11.31 20.39 8.39
N LEU A 345 12.31 19.59 8.78
CA LEU A 345 13.12 18.82 7.82
C LEU A 345 12.26 17.81 7.05
N ILE A 346 11.36 17.11 7.74
CA ILE A 346 10.44 16.16 7.10
C ILE A 346 9.47 16.90 6.15
N VAL A 347 8.92 18.04 6.57
CA VAL A 347 7.98 18.83 5.75
C VAL A 347 8.67 19.40 4.52
N VAL A 348 9.89 19.92 4.61
CA VAL A 348 10.66 20.42 3.45
C VAL A 348 10.81 19.33 2.39
N ILE A 349 11.16 18.11 2.82
CA ILE A 349 11.29 16.96 1.91
C ILE A 349 9.94 16.65 1.28
N MET A 350 8.88 16.48 2.08
CA MET A 350 7.55 16.13 1.57
C MET A 350 6.93 17.19 0.66
N ASP A 351 7.07 18.48 1.02
CA ASP A 351 6.57 19.64 0.26
C ASP A 351 7.25 19.72 -1.12
N SER A 352 8.55 19.44 -1.19
CA SER A 352 9.30 19.42 -2.46
C SER A 352 8.77 18.38 -3.45
N PHE A 353 8.44 17.18 -2.98
CA PHE A 353 7.90 16.10 -3.82
C PHE A 353 6.45 16.33 -4.23
N ILE A 354 5.62 16.91 -3.36
CA ILE A 354 4.16 16.94 -3.55
C ILE A 354 3.67 18.22 -4.23
N PHE A 355 4.21 19.37 -3.85
CA PHE A 355 3.77 20.66 -4.39
C PHE A 355 4.73 21.23 -5.44
N ALA A 356 5.82 20.50 -5.76
CA ALA A 356 6.92 21.00 -6.58
C ALA A 356 7.41 22.38 -6.12
N GLY A 357 7.32 22.63 -4.81
CA GLY A 357 7.61 23.94 -4.22
C GLY A 357 9.07 24.32 -4.47
N ASN A 358 9.25 25.52 -5.01
CA ASN A 358 10.56 26.13 -5.18
C ASN A 358 11.28 26.21 -3.82
N ILE A 359 12.34 25.41 -3.64
CA ILE A 359 13.17 25.49 -2.43
C ILE A 359 14.10 26.69 -2.59
N TYR A 360 13.93 27.69 -1.72
CA TYR A 360 14.83 28.84 -1.62
C TYR A 360 16.12 28.39 -0.92
N LEU A 361 17.20 28.27 -1.70
CA LEU A 361 18.52 27.75 -1.29
C LEU A 361 19.17 28.61 -0.19
N GLY A 362 18.80 29.89 -0.13
CA GLY A 362 19.45 30.88 0.71
C GLY A 362 19.12 30.86 2.21
N GLY A 363 18.32 29.92 2.72
CA GLY A 363 18.04 29.91 4.17
C GLY A 363 17.49 28.60 4.75
N THR A 364 16.97 27.67 3.93
CA THR A 364 16.19 26.55 4.48
C THR A 364 16.97 25.35 4.97
N ILE A 365 18.09 25.00 4.32
CA ILE A 365 18.86 23.76 4.60
C ILE A 365 20.11 24.01 5.44
N PRO A 366 20.96 25.03 5.14
CA PRO A 366 22.18 25.26 5.93
C PRO A 366 21.87 25.75 7.35
N GLU A 367 20.84 26.59 7.53
CA GLU A 367 20.51 27.19 8.81
C GLU A 367 19.67 26.26 9.72
N SER A 368 18.83 25.39 9.14
CA SER A 368 18.14 24.33 9.90
C SER A 368 19.13 23.27 10.40
N MET A 369 20.14 22.91 9.58
CA MET A 369 21.29 22.13 10.04
C MET A 369 22.07 22.87 11.14
N TRP A 370 22.31 24.18 11.00
CA TRP A 370 23.01 24.98 12.01
C TRP A 370 22.23 25.11 13.33
N MET A 371 20.90 25.25 13.28
CA MET A 371 20.01 25.22 14.45
C MET A 371 20.04 23.87 15.16
N ILE A 372 19.99 22.77 14.41
CA ILE A 372 20.13 21.43 14.98
C ILE A 372 21.53 21.27 15.59
N ILE A 373 22.58 21.69 14.90
CA ILE A 373 23.98 21.61 15.38
C ILE A 373 24.19 22.46 16.63
N THR A 374 23.67 23.68 16.71
CA THR A 374 23.81 24.57 17.88
C THR A 374 23.00 24.08 19.09
N GLN A 375 21.78 23.58 18.87
CA GLN A 375 20.96 22.93 19.91
C GLN A 375 21.66 21.67 20.46
N GLN A 376 22.25 20.85 19.57
CA GLN A 376 22.99 19.64 19.90
C GLN A 376 24.33 19.95 20.57
N LEU A 377 25.05 21.00 20.15
CA LEU A 377 26.29 21.47 20.80
C LEU A 377 26.04 21.99 22.21
N SER A 378 24.89 22.61 22.50
CA SER A 378 24.53 22.99 23.87
C SER A 378 24.34 21.76 24.77
N THR A 379 23.78 20.69 24.20
CA THR A 379 23.53 19.41 24.87
C THR A 379 24.84 18.62 25.06
N LEU A 380 25.71 18.64 24.04
CA LEU A 380 27.04 18.00 24.01
C LEU A 380 28.09 18.75 24.86
N ARG A 381 28.01 20.08 24.99
CA ARG A 381 28.90 20.84 25.89
C ARG A 381 28.54 20.62 27.36
N THR A 382 27.25 20.41 27.65
CA THR A 382 26.78 19.94 28.97
C THR A 382 27.38 18.56 29.32
N PHE A 383 27.70 17.75 28.30
CA PHE A 383 28.35 16.44 28.40
C PHE A 383 29.88 16.55 28.59
N ILE A 384 30.57 17.44 27.87
CA ILE A 384 32.04 17.64 28.01
C ILE A 384 32.39 18.27 29.37
N THR A 385 31.59 19.22 29.88
CA THR A 385 31.87 19.90 31.16
C THR A 385 31.65 18.98 32.39
N ARG A 386 30.95 17.84 32.22
CA ARG A 386 30.80 16.82 33.27
C ARG A 386 32.01 15.90 33.39
N LYS A 387 32.81 15.75 32.33
CA LYS A 387 34.02 14.91 32.34
C LYS A 387 35.20 15.58 33.08
N THR A 388 35.22 16.92 33.16
CA THR A 388 36.30 17.69 33.82
C THR A 388 36.02 18.07 35.28
N LYS A 389 34.78 17.92 35.79
CA LYS A 389 34.43 18.16 37.21
C LYS A 389 34.23 16.86 38.01
N GLY A 390 35.03 15.83 37.70
CA GLY A 390 35.17 14.63 38.54
C GLY A 390 36.07 14.84 39.78
N LEU A 391 36.66 16.03 39.94
CA LEU A 391 37.34 16.50 41.14
C LEU A 391 36.61 17.76 41.64
N PHE A 392 36.45 17.87 42.97
CA PHE A 392 35.75 18.90 43.75
C PHE A 392 34.29 18.64 44.14
N VAL A 393 34.17 18.12 45.38
CA VAL A 393 33.27 18.55 46.48
C VAL A 393 31.92 19.12 46.04
N TRP A 394 30.85 18.36 46.30
CA TRP A 394 29.49 18.88 46.29
C TRP A 394 29.31 19.93 47.39
N THR A 395 29.18 21.20 47.02
CA THR A 395 28.79 22.29 47.93
C THR A 395 27.27 22.36 48.14
N TYR A 396 26.94 22.67 49.38
CA TYR A 396 25.66 22.57 50.09
C TYR A 396 24.67 23.72 49.79
N SER A 397 24.12 23.85 48.57
CA SER A 397 23.21 25.00 48.30
C SER A 397 21.96 24.76 47.44
N ASP A 398 21.53 23.52 47.17
CA ASP A 398 20.38 23.29 46.27
C ASP A 398 19.23 22.43 46.86
N PHE A 399 19.10 22.33 48.19
CA PHE A 399 17.89 21.77 48.82
C PHE A 399 17.17 22.83 49.66
N ASN A 400 16.03 23.30 49.14
CA ASN A 400 15.15 24.27 49.77
C ASN A 400 14.17 23.62 50.76
N GLU A 401 13.82 24.39 51.78
CA GLU A 401 13.15 24.12 53.05
C GLU A 401 11.69 23.59 53.01
N GLU A 402 11.19 23.08 51.89
CA GLU A 402 9.76 22.78 51.74
C GLU A 402 9.33 21.39 52.24
N LEU A 403 10.27 20.54 52.67
CA LEU A 403 9.95 19.21 53.22
C LEU A 403 9.61 19.22 54.73
N LEU A 404 9.72 20.36 55.39
CA LEU A 404 9.50 20.50 56.84
C LEU A 404 8.07 20.91 57.24
N SER A 405 7.17 21.14 56.29
CA SER A 405 5.78 21.53 56.58
C SER A 405 4.77 20.36 56.62
N VAL A 406 5.19 19.12 56.36
CA VAL A 406 4.27 17.97 56.18
C VAL A 406 4.30 16.96 57.35
N ILE A 407 4.93 17.27 58.48
CA ILE A 407 4.88 16.43 59.69
C ILE A 407 3.98 17.08 60.75
N PRO A 408 2.74 16.61 60.98
CA PRO A 408 1.95 17.05 62.11
C PRO A 408 2.57 16.46 63.39
N ASN A 409 3.05 17.35 64.27
CA ASN A 409 3.71 17.14 65.58
C ASN A 409 5.22 17.44 65.70
N ALA A 410 5.80 18.28 64.85
CA ALA A 410 7.12 18.87 65.11
C ALA A 410 7.15 19.99 66.18
N HIS A 411 6.10 20.10 67.02
CA HIS A 411 6.03 21.09 68.12
C HIS A 411 6.30 20.51 69.52
N TYR A 412 6.42 19.20 69.67
CA TYR A 412 6.88 18.56 70.92
C TYR A 412 8.16 17.76 70.61
N TYR A 413 9.14 17.77 71.51
CA TYR A 413 10.51 17.21 71.37
C TYR A 413 11.58 18.13 70.80
N ARG A 414 11.58 19.37 71.25
CA ARG A 414 12.74 20.27 71.21
C ARG A 414 13.60 20.04 72.48
N ARG A 415 14.43 18.98 72.49
CA ARG A 415 15.56 18.66 73.41
C ARG A 415 15.52 17.19 73.86
N GLY A 416 16.51 16.40 73.45
CA GLY A 416 16.74 15.06 73.98
C GLY A 416 17.55 14.20 73.00
N THR A 417 18.70 13.71 73.46
CA THR A 417 19.60 12.74 72.81
C THR A 417 18.86 11.55 72.20
N TYR A 418 19.16 11.21 70.94
CA TYR A 418 18.63 10.03 70.27
C TYR A 418 19.46 8.79 70.62
N ASP A 419 18.82 7.76 71.17
CA ASP A 419 19.41 6.44 71.40
C ASP A 419 19.26 5.56 70.15
N LEU A 420 20.32 5.51 69.34
CA LEU A 420 20.39 4.74 68.09
C LEU A 420 20.21 3.22 68.29
N LYS A 421 20.34 2.71 69.53
CA LYS A 421 20.26 1.28 69.84
C LYS A 421 18.87 0.70 69.53
N LYS A 422 17.79 1.47 69.81
CA LYS A 422 16.39 1.04 69.57
C LYS A 422 15.96 1.08 68.10
N ILE A 423 16.58 1.92 67.28
CA ILE A 423 16.24 2.06 65.84
C ILE A 423 16.82 0.88 65.05
N VAL A 424 18.02 0.43 65.41
CA VAL A 424 18.69 -0.72 64.76
C VAL A 424 18.04 -2.04 65.17
N GLU A 425 17.61 -2.18 66.43
CA GLU A 425 16.91 -3.37 66.93
C GLU A 425 15.51 -3.52 66.30
N TYR A 426 14.84 -2.40 65.98
CA TYR A 426 13.58 -2.38 65.25
C TYR A 426 13.71 -2.79 63.78
N ALA A 427 14.85 -2.48 63.14
CA ALA A 427 15.14 -2.86 61.75
C ALA A 427 15.50 -4.34 61.60
N LYS A 428 16.17 -4.94 62.61
CA LYS A 428 16.54 -6.37 62.61
C LYS A 428 15.34 -7.31 62.70
N ASN A 429 14.27 -6.95 63.40
CA ASN A 429 13.12 -7.84 63.63
C ASN A 429 12.05 -7.85 62.53
N LYS A 430 12.28 -7.19 61.38
CA LYS A 430 11.24 -7.00 60.35
C LYS A 430 11.67 -7.18 58.88
N ASP A 431 12.80 -7.82 58.58
CA ASP A 431 13.24 -8.11 57.19
C ASP A 431 12.97 -6.98 56.18
N PHE A 432 13.22 -5.74 56.59
CA PHE A 432 13.17 -4.58 55.72
C PHE A 432 14.60 -4.25 55.28
N ILE A 433 14.95 -4.63 54.05
CA ILE A 433 16.07 -3.99 53.37
C ILE A 433 15.60 -2.58 53.00
N SER A 434 15.97 -1.61 53.82
CA SER A 434 15.77 -0.18 53.56
C SER A 434 17.05 0.55 53.95
N ILE A 435 17.63 1.26 52.99
CA ILE A 435 18.82 2.08 53.15
C ILE A 435 18.56 3.15 54.22
N ILE A 436 19.22 3.05 55.37
CA ILE A 436 19.26 4.12 56.37
C ILE A 436 20.46 5.02 56.03
N VAL A 437 20.21 6.26 55.60
CA VAL A 437 21.23 7.31 55.57
C VAL A 437 21.11 8.11 56.86
N VAL A 438 22.03 7.87 57.81
CA VAL A 438 22.18 8.71 59.01
C VAL A 438 23.08 9.91 58.64
N HIS A 439 22.61 11.13 58.89
CA HIS A 439 23.42 12.33 58.78
C HIS A 439 23.69 12.88 60.19
N THR A 440 24.90 12.68 60.72
CA THR A 440 25.38 13.37 61.93
C THR A 440 26.07 14.65 61.51
N ASN A 441 25.52 15.79 61.91
CA ASN A 441 26.00 17.11 61.53
C ASN A 441 26.90 17.65 62.65
N ARG A 442 28.12 17.15 62.80
CA ARG A 442 29.19 17.80 63.60
C ARG A 442 30.57 17.18 63.31
N ARG A 443 31.55 18.04 63.02
CA ARG A 443 32.99 17.73 63.07
C ARG A 443 33.43 17.75 64.53
N GLU A 444 33.22 16.65 65.24
CA GLU A 444 33.94 16.32 66.48
C GLU A 444 33.69 14.82 66.75
N PRO A 445 34.71 14.03 67.14
CA PRO A 445 34.50 12.62 67.44
C PRO A 445 33.63 12.51 68.69
N ALA A 446 32.43 11.94 68.56
CA ALA A 446 31.68 11.46 69.70
C ALA A 446 32.49 10.35 70.38
N HIS A 447 32.77 10.48 71.68
CA HIS A 447 33.53 9.50 72.45
C HIS A 447 32.97 8.07 72.27
N GLY A 448 33.84 7.13 71.88
CA GLY A 448 33.58 5.68 71.99
C GLY A 448 33.65 4.84 70.71
N LEU A 449 34.01 5.39 69.54
CA LEU A 449 34.13 4.65 68.28
C LEU A 449 35.47 4.93 67.58
N GLU A 450 36.26 3.88 67.33
CA GLU A 450 37.50 3.95 66.55
C GLU A 450 37.21 3.54 65.09
N ILE A 451 37.50 4.42 64.14
CA ILE A 451 37.27 4.22 62.71
C ILE A 451 38.64 4.10 62.02
N THR A 452 38.94 2.93 61.44
CA THR A 452 40.23 2.68 60.78
C THR A 452 40.07 2.69 59.25
N TYR A 453 40.91 3.49 58.59
CA TYR A 453 40.96 3.61 57.13
C TYR A 453 42.25 3.01 56.59
N HIS A 454 42.17 2.26 55.48
CA HIS A 454 43.36 1.83 54.74
C HIS A 454 43.17 2.12 53.24
N LYS A 455 44.10 2.90 52.66
CA LYS A 455 44.10 3.31 51.23
C LYS A 455 42.71 3.67 50.70
N SER A 456 42.08 4.63 51.37
CA SER A 456 40.85 5.30 50.90
C SER A 456 39.57 4.46 50.89
N SER A 457 39.58 3.28 51.51
CA SER A 457 38.38 2.46 51.75
C SER A 457 38.18 2.29 53.27
N LEU A 458 36.93 2.38 53.73
CA LEU A 458 36.56 2.11 55.12
C LEU A 458 36.67 0.59 55.36
N VAL A 459 37.57 0.14 56.24
CA VAL A 459 37.85 -1.30 56.43
C VAL A 459 37.20 -1.86 57.72
N GLY A 460 36.77 -1.02 58.66
CA GLY A 460 35.97 -1.49 59.80
C GLY A 460 35.62 -0.41 60.82
N ILE A 461 34.60 -0.68 61.63
CA ILE A 461 34.20 0.11 62.80
C ILE A 461 34.23 -0.84 63.99
N ARG A 462 35.01 -0.51 65.03
CA ARG A 462 35.16 -1.34 66.24
C ARG A 462 34.54 -0.63 67.44
N THR A 463 33.77 -1.35 68.26
CA THR A 463 33.27 -0.86 69.56
C THR A 463 34.21 -1.29 70.69
N ASN A 464 34.19 -0.58 71.82
CA ASN A 464 35.08 -0.84 72.97
C ASN A 464 34.89 -2.21 73.67
N GLU A 465 33.98 -3.07 73.22
CA GLU A 465 33.75 -4.42 73.77
C GLU A 465 34.19 -5.57 72.83
N GLY A 466 34.91 -5.29 71.74
CA GLY A 466 35.69 -6.31 71.03
C GLY A 466 34.96 -7.20 70.02
N GLU A 467 33.74 -6.87 69.57
CA GLU A 467 33.07 -7.60 68.48
C GLU A 467 33.26 -6.93 67.11
N LEU A 468 33.62 -7.76 66.12
CA LEU A 468 33.87 -7.37 64.73
C LEU A 468 32.57 -7.52 63.91
N LEU A 469 32.06 -6.45 63.32
CA LEU A 469 30.95 -6.50 62.37
C LEU A 469 31.45 -6.98 61.00
N GLU A 470 31.15 -8.22 60.61
CA GLU A 470 31.43 -8.74 59.26
C GLU A 470 30.56 -8.03 58.19
N MET A 471 31.23 -7.45 57.19
CA MET A 471 30.61 -6.89 55.99
C MET A 471 30.47 -7.98 54.93
N VAL A 472 29.24 -8.22 54.47
CA VAL A 472 28.97 -8.92 53.21
C VAL A 472 29.25 -7.96 52.04
N GLU A 473 30.10 -8.39 51.11
CA GLU A 473 30.54 -7.62 49.93
C GLU A 473 29.36 -7.13 49.04
N PHE A 474 29.37 -5.84 48.69
CA PHE A 474 28.67 -5.31 47.52
C PHE A 474 29.67 -4.54 46.63
N LYS A 475 30.44 -5.29 45.85
CA LYS A 475 31.14 -4.81 44.66
C LYS A 475 30.37 -5.33 43.45
N PHE A 476 30.38 -4.58 42.35
CA PHE A 476 29.75 -4.88 41.06
C PHE A 476 28.25 -4.53 40.89
N LEU A 477 27.94 -3.25 40.63
CA LEU A 477 26.81 -2.89 39.73
C LEU A 477 26.89 -1.43 39.22
N ALA A 478 27.44 -0.50 39.99
CA ALA A 478 27.40 0.93 39.66
C ALA A 478 28.36 1.36 38.51
N THR A 479 29.49 0.66 38.32
CA THR A 479 30.47 1.02 37.28
C THR A 479 30.03 0.60 35.88
N ASN A 480 29.33 -0.54 35.74
CA ASN A 480 28.79 -1.01 34.45
C ASN A 480 27.54 -0.25 33.98
N LEU A 481 26.73 0.30 34.91
CA LEU A 481 25.55 1.09 34.57
C LEU A 481 25.89 2.47 33.97
N SER A 482 27.00 3.07 34.39
CA SER A 482 27.47 4.32 33.78
C SER A 482 28.10 4.04 32.41
N HIS A 483 28.97 3.03 32.29
CA HIS A 483 29.67 2.72 31.04
C HIS A 483 28.71 2.30 29.92
N ASN A 484 27.66 1.51 30.24
CA ASN A 484 26.65 1.05 29.28
C ASN A 484 25.68 2.14 28.82
N THR A 485 25.48 3.21 29.60
CA THR A 485 24.62 4.33 29.15
C THR A 485 25.40 5.23 28.16
N TYR A 486 26.71 5.41 28.38
CA TYR A 486 27.57 6.21 27.50
C TYR A 486 27.97 5.49 26.20
N THR A 487 28.14 4.16 26.22
CA THR A 487 28.35 3.37 24.99
C THR A 487 27.08 3.30 24.15
N MET A 488 25.89 3.29 24.76
CA MET A 488 24.61 3.29 24.06
C MET A 488 24.26 4.64 23.41
N GLU A 489 24.59 5.78 24.02
CA GLU A 489 24.44 7.09 23.37
C GLU A 489 25.40 7.27 22.18
N PHE A 490 26.63 6.72 22.28
CA PHE A 490 27.59 6.70 21.17
C PHE A 490 27.19 5.71 20.05
N LEU A 491 26.63 4.54 20.40
CA LEU A 491 26.05 3.59 19.45
C LEU A 491 24.78 4.15 18.78
N PHE A 492 23.98 4.93 19.48
CA PHE A 492 22.81 5.61 18.91
C PHE A 492 23.21 6.74 17.94
N PHE A 493 24.23 7.53 18.32
CA PHE A 493 24.80 8.58 17.46
C PHE A 493 25.49 7.98 16.23
N SER A 494 26.14 6.82 16.37
CA SER A 494 26.71 6.10 15.24
C SER A 494 25.61 5.50 14.37
N THR A 495 24.50 4.99 14.90
CA THR A 495 23.39 4.49 14.08
C THR A 495 22.68 5.59 13.30
N GLU A 496 22.48 6.78 13.88
CA GLU A 496 21.90 7.93 13.17
C GLU A 496 22.85 8.48 12.11
N LEU A 497 24.15 8.60 12.43
CA LEU A 497 25.17 9.00 11.46
C LEU A 497 25.33 7.96 10.34
N ILE A 498 25.26 6.67 10.66
CA ILE A 498 25.25 5.56 9.69
C ILE A 498 23.98 5.62 8.84
N PHE A 499 22.81 5.88 9.41
CA PHE A 499 21.57 6.01 8.64
C PHE A 499 21.61 7.21 7.70
N LEU A 500 22.15 8.34 8.14
CA LEU A 500 22.31 9.56 7.35
C LEU A 500 23.40 9.40 6.28
N LEU A 501 24.51 8.73 6.60
CA LEU A 501 25.53 8.31 5.64
C LEU A 501 24.98 7.30 4.64
N LEU A 502 24.21 6.30 5.06
CA LEU A 502 23.57 5.34 4.16
C LEU A 502 22.53 6.01 3.27
N SER A 503 21.79 6.98 3.78
CA SER A 503 20.83 7.78 3.00
C SER A 503 21.55 8.69 2.00
N LEU A 504 22.66 9.31 2.40
CA LEU A 504 23.50 10.14 1.54
C LEU A 504 24.26 9.30 0.51
N LEU A 505 24.77 8.12 0.88
CA LEU A 505 25.44 7.16 0.00
C LEU A 505 24.43 6.52 -0.96
N LEU A 506 23.22 6.21 -0.51
CA LEU A 506 22.12 5.78 -1.37
C LEU A 506 21.72 6.91 -2.31
N PHE A 507 21.62 8.15 -1.84
CA PHE A 507 21.35 9.32 -2.68
C PHE A 507 22.46 9.57 -3.70
N LEU A 508 23.74 9.54 -3.29
CA LEU A 508 24.89 9.67 -4.18
C LEU A 508 24.98 8.50 -5.16
N TYR A 509 24.68 7.27 -4.72
CA TYR A 509 24.59 6.10 -5.59
C TYR A 509 23.45 6.24 -6.60
N LEU A 510 22.25 6.64 -6.17
CA LEU A 510 21.11 6.92 -7.05
C LEU A 510 21.41 8.07 -8.01
N TYR A 511 22.07 9.14 -7.55
CA TYR A 511 22.41 10.34 -8.31
C TYR A 511 23.48 10.05 -9.36
N LEU A 512 24.61 9.50 -8.94
CA LEU A 512 25.70 9.09 -9.82
C LEU A 512 25.23 8.01 -10.78
N HIS A 513 24.41 7.05 -10.35
CA HIS A 513 23.86 6.01 -11.24
C HIS A 513 22.80 6.54 -12.21
N SER A 514 21.99 7.51 -11.80
CA SER A 514 21.05 8.19 -12.73
C SER A 514 21.80 8.99 -13.81
N HIS A 515 22.99 9.52 -13.47
CA HIS A 515 23.86 10.23 -14.41
C HIS A 515 24.74 9.29 -15.26
N THR A 516 25.09 8.09 -14.77
CA THR A 516 25.83 7.10 -15.56
C THR A 516 24.94 6.24 -16.46
N GLN A 517 23.62 6.21 -16.25
CA GLN A 517 22.64 5.66 -17.18
C GLN A 517 22.49 6.58 -18.41
N LYS A 518 23.57 6.71 -19.20
CA LYS A 518 23.46 7.06 -20.61
C LYS A 518 22.57 6.00 -21.26
N HIS A 519 21.41 6.40 -21.79
CA HIS A 519 20.52 5.64 -22.67
C HIS A 519 20.79 4.12 -22.76
N ASN A 520 20.53 3.37 -21.69
CA ASN A 520 20.46 1.92 -21.83
C ASN A 520 19.15 1.60 -22.55
N LYS A 521 19.26 0.96 -23.72
CA LYS A 521 18.13 0.48 -24.50
C LYS A 521 17.45 -0.65 -23.71
N GLY A 522 16.27 -0.39 -23.16
CA GLY A 522 15.54 -1.34 -22.30
C GLY A 522 14.67 -0.70 -21.24
N PHE A 523 14.14 -1.53 -20.31
CA PHE A 523 13.37 -1.03 -19.18
C PHE A 523 14.25 -0.16 -18.28
N LYS A 524 13.71 0.98 -17.85
CA LYS A 524 14.40 1.84 -16.89
C LYS A 524 14.41 1.18 -15.51
N ILE A 525 15.59 0.78 -15.06
CA ILE A 525 15.78 0.12 -13.77
C ILE A 525 16.22 1.16 -12.74
N TYR A 526 15.32 1.50 -11.81
CA TYR A 526 15.66 2.32 -10.65
C TYR A 526 16.24 1.43 -9.55
N PRO A 527 17.26 1.88 -8.80
CA PRO A 527 17.80 1.06 -7.72
C PRO A 527 16.75 0.76 -6.64
N LEU A 528 16.83 -0.43 -6.04
CA LEU A 528 15.89 -1.02 -5.07
C LEU A 528 14.48 -1.33 -5.60
N VAL A 529 13.87 -0.44 -6.40
CA VAL A 529 12.48 -0.57 -6.86
C VAL A 529 12.35 -1.07 -8.30
N GLY A 530 13.44 -1.25 -9.02
CA GLY A 530 13.43 -1.74 -10.40
C GLY A 530 12.62 -0.87 -11.34
N ALA A 531 11.93 -1.49 -12.29
CA ALA A 531 11.00 -0.85 -13.23
C ALA A 531 9.63 -0.50 -12.62
N LEU A 532 9.47 -0.55 -11.28
CA LEU A 532 8.17 -0.33 -10.63
C LEU A 532 7.55 1.05 -10.93
N PRO A 533 8.29 2.18 -10.89
CA PRO A 533 7.70 3.49 -11.19
C PRO A 533 7.13 3.57 -12.61
N ASP A 534 7.92 3.17 -13.60
CA ASP A 534 7.50 3.18 -15.01
C ASP A 534 6.36 2.18 -15.26
N PHE A 535 6.38 1.02 -14.59
CA PHE A 535 5.27 0.07 -14.60
C PHE A 535 3.98 0.68 -14.06
N LEU A 536 4.01 1.45 -12.96
CA LEU A 536 2.81 2.06 -12.38
C LEU A 536 2.19 3.10 -13.32
N ILE A 537 3.02 3.92 -13.96
CA ILE A 537 2.59 4.91 -14.95
C ILE A 537 1.96 4.21 -16.17
N ASN A 538 2.60 3.14 -16.67
CA ASN A 538 2.21 2.46 -17.90
C ASN A 538 1.30 1.24 -17.70
N ARG A 539 0.85 0.95 -16.47
CA ARG A 539 0.10 -0.28 -16.15
C ARG A 539 -1.16 -0.47 -17.00
N HIS A 540 -1.84 0.62 -17.32
CA HIS A 540 -3.06 0.63 -18.14
C HIS A 540 -2.81 0.35 -19.62
N ARG A 541 -1.57 0.55 -20.09
CA ARG A 541 -1.10 0.36 -21.48
C ARG A 541 0.10 -0.59 -21.52
N PHE A 542 0.04 -1.64 -20.71
CA PHE A 542 1.19 -2.51 -20.45
C PHE A 542 1.74 -3.11 -21.74
N LEU A 543 0.89 -3.63 -22.63
CA LEU A 543 1.29 -4.28 -23.87
C LEU A 543 2.00 -3.30 -24.83
N GLU A 544 1.48 -2.08 -24.96
CA GLU A 544 2.05 -1.05 -25.83
C GLU A 544 3.37 -0.55 -25.27
N TRP A 545 3.43 -0.32 -23.96
CA TRP A 545 4.64 0.12 -23.28
C TRP A 545 5.78 -0.90 -23.39
N THR A 546 5.54 -2.16 -23.07
CA THR A 546 6.54 -3.23 -23.21
C THR A 546 6.94 -3.41 -24.67
N THR A 547 5.99 -3.33 -25.61
CA THR A 547 6.30 -3.39 -27.06
C THR A 547 7.24 -2.27 -27.49
N HIS A 548 7.02 -1.03 -27.03
CA HIS A 548 7.90 0.10 -27.33
C HIS A 548 9.30 -0.12 -26.76
N VAL A 549 9.40 -0.55 -25.49
CA VAL A 549 10.69 -0.85 -24.86
C VAL A 549 11.46 -1.93 -25.64
N LEU A 550 10.80 -3.03 -26.03
CA LEU A 550 11.44 -4.10 -26.79
C LEU A 550 11.84 -3.67 -28.20
N ARG A 551 11.06 -2.80 -28.85
CA ARG A 551 11.40 -2.24 -30.17
C ARG A 551 12.72 -1.47 -30.12
N ASP A 552 12.94 -0.71 -29.05
CA ASP A 552 14.15 0.11 -28.88
C ASP A 552 15.38 -0.73 -28.49
N CYS A 553 15.19 -1.99 -28.07
CA CYS A 553 16.25 -2.92 -27.74
C CYS A 553 16.84 -3.58 -29.00
N PRO A 554 18.18 -3.61 -29.19
CA PRO A 554 18.79 -4.17 -30.40
C PRO A 554 18.42 -5.62 -30.69
N THR A 555 18.33 -6.45 -29.65
CA THR A 555 17.97 -7.88 -29.74
C THR A 555 16.48 -8.12 -29.53
N ASN A 556 15.67 -7.07 -29.36
CA ASN A 556 14.27 -7.15 -28.92
C ASN A 556 14.06 -7.91 -27.61
N THR A 557 15.05 -7.91 -26.73
CA THR A 557 15.02 -8.52 -25.39
C THR A 557 15.43 -7.50 -24.33
N SER A 558 14.74 -7.48 -23.19
CA SER A 558 15.11 -6.63 -22.06
C SER A 558 14.83 -7.30 -20.71
N VAL A 559 15.71 -7.03 -19.74
CA VAL A 559 15.53 -7.43 -18.35
C VAL A 559 14.47 -6.56 -17.69
N PHE A 560 13.57 -7.19 -16.93
CA PHE A 560 12.50 -6.55 -16.19
C PHE A 560 12.54 -6.98 -14.72
N PHE A 561 12.58 -6.01 -13.82
CA PHE A 561 12.66 -6.24 -12.37
C PHE A 561 11.66 -5.35 -11.62
N ARG A 562 10.96 -5.91 -10.63
CA ARG A 562 10.16 -5.20 -9.63
C ARG A 562 10.29 -5.91 -8.25
N PRO A 563 10.03 -5.21 -7.13
CA PRO A 563 10.04 -5.82 -5.81
C PRO A 563 9.08 -7.02 -5.67
N GLY A 564 9.39 -7.91 -4.72
CA GLY A 564 8.54 -9.09 -4.43
C GLY A 564 8.84 -10.33 -5.28
N LYS A 565 10.13 -10.59 -5.56
CA LYS A 565 10.59 -11.71 -6.42
C LYS A 565 10.03 -11.66 -7.86
N VAL A 566 9.83 -10.46 -8.39
CA VAL A 566 9.44 -10.25 -9.78
C VAL A 566 10.68 -9.85 -10.57
N HIS A 567 11.47 -10.83 -10.97
CA HIS A 567 12.69 -10.61 -11.77
C HIS A 567 12.69 -11.57 -12.96
N GLY A 568 12.94 -11.05 -14.15
CA GLY A 568 12.96 -11.86 -15.36
C GLY A 568 13.29 -11.08 -16.61
N ILE A 569 13.05 -11.73 -17.74
CA ILE A 569 13.32 -11.21 -19.07
C ILE A 569 12.02 -11.20 -19.86
N ILE A 570 11.81 -10.13 -20.63
CA ILE A 570 10.76 -10.05 -21.64
C ILE A 570 11.46 -10.02 -23.00
N THR A 571 11.05 -10.89 -23.92
CA THR A 571 11.66 -11.05 -25.25
C THR A 571 10.61 -11.01 -26.35
N ALA A 572 10.97 -10.39 -27.48
CA ALA A 572 10.30 -10.53 -28.76
C ALA A 572 11.23 -11.12 -29.83
N ASN A 573 12.34 -11.72 -29.43
CA ASN A 573 13.31 -12.40 -30.29
C ASN A 573 12.87 -13.85 -30.58
N PRO A 574 12.63 -14.23 -31.85
CA PRO A 574 12.26 -15.60 -32.22
C PRO A 574 13.24 -16.69 -31.78
N ASP A 575 14.55 -16.41 -31.78
CA ASP A 575 15.58 -17.39 -31.41
C ASP A 575 15.49 -17.73 -29.91
N ASN A 576 15.26 -16.72 -29.08
CA ASN A 576 15.00 -16.91 -27.64
C ASN A 576 13.71 -17.69 -27.40
N VAL A 577 12.69 -17.50 -28.26
CA VAL A 577 11.43 -18.25 -28.20
C VAL A 577 11.64 -19.71 -28.58
N GLU A 578 12.40 -20.00 -29.63
CA GLU A 578 12.77 -21.38 -29.98
C GLU A 578 13.59 -22.03 -28.87
N HIS A 579 14.51 -21.28 -28.27
CA HIS A 579 15.33 -21.81 -27.18
C HIS A 579 14.49 -22.28 -26.00
N MET A 580 13.61 -21.42 -25.54
CA MET A 580 12.73 -21.68 -24.40
C MET A 580 11.65 -22.72 -24.70
N LEU A 581 11.08 -22.75 -25.92
CA LEU A 581 9.95 -23.64 -26.24
C LEU A 581 10.38 -24.99 -26.83
N LYS A 582 11.63 -25.14 -27.28
CA LYS A 582 12.08 -26.37 -27.96
C LYS A 582 13.46 -26.83 -27.51
N THR A 583 14.52 -26.05 -27.68
CA THR A 583 15.89 -26.57 -27.52
C THR A 583 16.27 -26.81 -26.05
N ASN A 584 15.77 -25.99 -25.12
CA ASN A 584 15.98 -26.14 -23.67
C ASN A 584 14.65 -26.22 -22.90
N PHE A 585 13.65 -26.89 -23.47
CA PHE A 585 12.26 -26.91 -22.96
C PHE A 585 12.12 -27.30 -21.48
N GLU A 586 12.87 -28.31 -21.01
CA GLU A 586 12.76 -28.81 -19.63
C GLU A 586 13.25 -27.78 -18.58
N ASN A 587 14.11 -26.83 -18.97
CA ASN A 587 14.57 -25.76 -18.09
C ASN A 587 13.54 -24.63 -17.90
N TYR A 588 12.49 -24.60 -18.72
CA TYR A 588 11.50 -23.52 -18.77
C TYR A 588 10.05 -24.02 -18.54
N PRO A 589 9.74 -24.61 -17.38
CA PRO A 589 8.36 -24.91 -16.97
C PRO A 589 7.53 -23.64 -16.80
N LYS A 590 6.21 -23.78 -16.57
CA LYS A 590 5.37 -22.64 -16.16
C LYS A 590 5.84 -22.05 -14.82
N GLY A 591 6.23 -22.92 -13.89
CA GLY A 591 6.82 -22.53 -12.60
C GLY A 591 5.79 -22.17 -11.54
N GLU A 592 6.25 -22.18 -10.28
CA GLU A 592 5.37 -22.06 -9.11
C GLU A 592 4.71 -20.68 -9.04
N ARG A 593 5.40 -19.63 -9.50
CA ARG A 593 4.82 -18.28 -9.53
C ARG A 593 3.62 -18.21 -10.47
N PHE A 594 3.72 -18.76 -11.67
CA PHE A 594 2.61 -18.73 -12.64
C PHE A 594 1.46 -19.59 -12.14
N ILE A 595 1.78 -20.80 -11.67
CA ILE A 595 0.81 -21.77 -11.18
C ILE A 595 0.00 -21.21 -10.01
N SER A 596 0.67 -20.71 -8.97
CA SER A 596 0.02 -20.22 -7.76
C SER A 596 -0.89 -19.02 -7.97
N LEU A 597 -0.63 -18.18 -9.00
CA LEU A 597 -1.45 -17.02 -9.31
C LEU A 597 -2.78 -17.40 -9.97
N LEU A 598 -2.80 -18.49 -10.76
CA LEU A 598 -3.98 -18.95 -11.50
C LEU A 598 -4.66 -20.18 -10.89
N GLN A 599 -4.04 -20.84 -9.91
CA GLN A 599 -4.52 -22.10 -9.32
C GLN A 599 -5.95 -22.03 -8.79
N ASP A 600 -6.39 -20.89 -8.24
CA ASP A 600 -7.77 -20.79 -7.73
C ASP A 600 -8.84 -20.93 -8.83
N PHE A 601 -8.50 -20.54 -10.08
CA PHE A 601 -9.43 -20.57 -11.21
C PHE A 601 -9.18 -21.76 -12.15
N LEU A 602 -7.91 -22.05 -12.47
CA LEU A 602 -7.53 -23.10 -13.43
C LEU A 602 -7.09 -24.41 -12.76
N GLY A 603 -7.00 -24.43 -11.43
CA GLY A 603 -6.51 -25.58 -10.67
C GLY A 603 -5.19 -26.11 -11.20
N ARG A 604 -5.13 -27.41 -11.49
CA ARG A 604 -4.00 -28.11 -12.12
C ARG A 604 -4.34 -28.58 -13.55
N GLY A 605 -5.20 -27.84 -14.24
CA GLY A 605 -5.57 -28.11 -15.63
C GLY A 605 -4.40 -27.92 -16.61
N ILE A 606 -4.65 -28.17 -17.91
CA ILE A 606 -3.60 -28.34 -18.93
C ILE A 606 -2.74 -27.07 -19.13
N PHE A 607 -3.30 -25.89 -18.81
CA PHE A 607 -2.59 -24.61 -18.87
C PHE A 607 -1.78 -24.29 -17.61
N ASN A 608 -2.10 -24.94 -16.49
CA ASN A 608 -1.56 -24.67 -15.16
C ASN A 608 -0.83 -25.88 -14.53
N SER A 609 -0.34 -26.78 -15.39
CA SER A 609 0.39 -28.00 -15.03
C SER A 609 1.72 -28.11 -15.79
N ASP A 610 2.69 -28.79 -15.18
CA ASP A 610 4.01 -29.13 -15.70
C ASP A 610 4.28 -30.64 -15.57
N GLY A 611 5.36 -31.12 -16.20
CA GLY A 611 5.85 -32.48 -16.05
C GLY A 611 4.86 -33.57 -16.50
N GLU A 612 4.85 -34.69 -15.77
CA GLU A 612 4.05 -35.87 -16.12
C GLU A 612 2.54 -35.61 -16.12
N LEU A 613 2.03 -34.80 -15.19
CA LEU A 613 0.61 -34.45 -15.14
C LEU A 613 0.17 -33.76 -16.44
N TRP A 614 0.95 -32.80 -16.92
CA TRP A 614 0.67 -32.13 -18.19
C TRP A 614 0.78 -33.10 -19.38
N LYS A 615 1.78 -33.99 -19.40
CA LYS A 615 1.94 -35.00 -20.47
C LYS A 615 0.73 -35.93 -20.57
N VAL A 616 0.21 -36.42 -19.44
CA VAL A 616 -1.00 -37.25 -19.38
C VAL A 616 -2.20 -36.48 -19.93
N GLN A 617 -2.46 -35.27 -19.43
CA GLN A 617 -3.58 -34.46 -19.89
C GLN A 617 -3.51 -34.17 -21.38
N ARG A 618 -2.33 -33.79 -21.87
CA ARG A 618 -2.10 -33.51 -23.29
C ARG A 618 -2.28 -34.75 -24.16
N LYS A 619 -1.74 -35.90 -23.75
CA LYS A 619 -1.88 -37.16 -24.48
C LYS A 619 -3.34 -37.58 -24.57
N THR A 620 -4.08 -37.55 -23.46
CA THR A 620 -5.52 -37.86 -23.44
C THR A 620 -6.31 -36.92 -24.35
N ALA A 621 -6.01 -35.62 -24.29
CA ALA A 621 -6.69 -34.64 -25.13
C ALA A 621 -6.38 -34.77 -26.62
N SER A 622 -5.16 -35.18 -26.98
CA SER A 622 -4.74 -35.27 -28.39
C SER A 622 -5.59 -36.24 -29.24
N TYR A 623 -6.25 -37.23 -28.61
CA TYR A 623 -7.13 -38.16 -29.32
C TYR A 623 -8.38 -37.49 -29.89
N GLU A 624 -8.84 -36.38 -29.30
CA GLU A 624 -10.03 -35.65 -29.78
C GLU A 624 -9.71 -34.69 -30.92
N PHE A 625 -8.50 -34.12 -30.97
CA PHE A 625 -8.14 -33.11 -31.97
C PHE A 625 -7.56 -33.70 -33.26
N ASN A 626 -8.01 -34.87 -33.69
CA ASN A 626 -7.59 -35.49 -34.95
C ASN A 626 -8.48 -35.07 -36.14
N THR A 627 -7.98 -35.22 -37.36
CA THR A 627 -8.66 -34.78 -38.60
C THR A 627 -10.09 -35.31 -38.76
N LYS A 628 -10.36 -36.55 -38.34
CA LYS A 628 -11.70 -37.16 -38.44
C LYS A 628 -12.69 -36.46 -37.49
N SER A 629 -12.29 -36.26 -36.23
CA SER A 629 -13.12 -35.55 -35.26
C SER A 629 -13.35 -34.09 -35.69
N LEU A 630 -12.31 -33.41 -36.20
CA LEU A 630 -12.43 -32.04 -36.73
C LEU A 630 -13.45 -31.93 -37.88
N ARG A 631 -13.42 -32.87 -38.83
CA ARG A 631 -14.39 -32.90 -39.93
C ARG A 631 -15.82 -33.05 -39.40
N ASN A 632 -16.04 -34.00 -38.50
CA ASN A 632 -17.36 -34.22 -37.90
C ASN A 632 -17.82 -33.00 -37.11
N PHE A 633 -16.95 -32.41 -36.28
CA PHE A 633 -17.23 -31.20 -35.52
C PHE A 633 -17.71 -30.03 -36.40
N VAL A 634 -17.05 -29.80 -37.54
CA VAL A 634 -17.44 -28.73 -38.46
C VAL A 634 -18.81 -28.99 -39.08
N MET A 635 -19.06 -30.21 -39.53
CA MET A 635 -20.29 -30.58 -40.22
C MET A 635 -21.50 -30.68 -39.27
N GLU A 636 -21.29 -31.23 -38.07
CA GLU A 636 -22.37 -31.56 -37.13
C GLU A 636 -22.65 -30.45 -36.12
N ASN A 637 -21.63 -29.65 -35.73
CA ASN A 637 -21.79 -28.63 -34.69
C ASN A 637 -21.70 -27.21 -35.26
N VAL A 638 -20.54 -26.79 -35.78
CA VAL A 638 -20.33 -25.40 -36.20
C VAL A 638 -21.34 -24.97 -37.25
N THR A 639 -21.50 -25.79 -38.28
CA THR A 639 -22.40 -25.49 -39.39
C THR A 639 -23.87 -25.47 -38.98
N VAL A 640 -24.27 -26.35 -38.05
CA VAL A 640 -25.64 -26.40 -37.52
C VAL A 640 -25.92 -25.18 -36.64
N HIS A 641 -25.00 -24.82 -35.74
CA HIS A 641 -25.15 -23.65 -34.88
C HIS A 641 -25.13 -22.33 -35.68
N LEU A 642 -24.34 -22.25 -36.77
CA LEU A 642 -24.36 -21.09 -37.66
C LEU A 642 -25.75 -20.88 -38.27
N ASP A 643 -26.29 -21.94 -38.87
CA ASP A 643 -27.56 -21.94 -39.60
C ASP A 643 -28.77 -21.72 -38.67
N THR A 644 -28.76 -22.35 -37.50
CA THR A 644 -29.91 -22.35 -36.58
C THR A 644 -29.86 -21.24 -35.52
N ARG A 645 -28.71 -20.59 -35.31
CA ARG A 645 -28.52 -19.59 -34.22
C ARG A 645 -27.92 -18.28 -34.72
N LEU A 646 -26.67 -18.30 -35.16
CA LEU A 646 -25.92 -17.06 -35.43
C LEU A 646 -26.47 -16.28 -36.62
N LEU A 647 -26.68 -16.94 -37.77
CA LEU A 647 -27.19 -16.27 -38.97
C LEU A 647 -28.61 -15.69 -38.78
N PRO A 648 -29.56 -16.38 -38.12
CA PRO A 648 -30.86 -15.79 -37.76
C PRO A 648 -30.77 -14.51 -36.92
N ILE A 649 -29.84 -14.43 -35.96
CA ILE A 649 -29.62 -13.21 -35.16
C ILE A 649 -29.17 -12.06 -36.05
N PHE A 650 -28.25 -12.32 -36.99
CA PHE A 650 -27.76 -11.31 -37.93
C PHE A 650 -28.84 -10.87 -38.92
N SER A 651 -29.66 -11.79 -39.43
CA SER A 651 -30.80 -11.46 -40.29
C SER A 651 -31.77 -10.52 -39.57
N LYS A 652 -32.18 -10.88 -38.34
CA LYS A 652 -33.09 -10.05 -37.53
C LYS A 652 -32.50 -8.67 -37.22
N ALA A 653 -31.21 -8.60 -36.90
CA ALA A 653 -30.54 -7.33 -36.65
C ALA A 653 -30.47 -6.46 -37.91
N SER A 654 -30.26 -7.06 -39.08
CA SER A 654 -30.24 -6.35 -40.36
C SER A 654 -31.58 -5.77 -40.77
N GLU A 655 -32.69 -6.39 -40.37
CA GLU A 655 -34.05 -5.89 -40.60
C GLU A 655 -34.45 -4.78 -39.62
N THR A 656 -33.88 -4.80 -38.41
CA THR A 656 -34.28 -3.92 -37.30
C THR A 656 -33.32 -2.75 -37.06
N ASP A 657 -32.22 -2.66 -37.80
CA ASP A 657 -31.10 -1.71 -37.60
C ASP A 657 -30.57 -1.69 -36.15
N ASN A 658 -30.67 -2.83 -35.45
CA ASN A 658 -30.21 -2.98 -34.08
C ASN A 658 -28.69 -3.13 -34.02
N ILE A 659 -28.05 -2.43 -33.08
CA ILE A 659 -26.62 -2.59 -32.79
C ILE A 659 -26.42 -3.86 -31.97
N LEU A 660 -25.47 -4.69 -32.40
CA LEU A 660 -25.08 -5.92 -31.71
C LEU A 660 -23.68 -5.78 -31.11
N ASP A 661 -23.43 -6.39 -29.94
CA ASP A 661 -22.06 -6.63 -29.48
C ASP A 661 -21.55 -7.94 -30.09
N LEU A 662 -20.73 -7.82 -31.14
CA LEU A 662 -20.19 -8.96 -31.86
C LEU A 662 -19.25 -9.81 -31.00
N GLN A 663 -18.53 -9.20 -30.05
CA GLN A 663 -17.62 -9.94 -29.18
C GLN A 663 -18.41 -10.89 -28.27
N ASP A 664 -19.48 -10.39 -27.63
CA ASP A 664 -20.37 -11.21 -26.80
C ASP A 664 -21.05 -12.34 -27.59
N LEU A 665 -21.56 -12.04 -28.80
CA LEU A 665 -22.17 -13.07 -29.66
C LEU A 665 -21.19 -14.17 -30.07
N LEU A 666 -19.96 -13.79 -30.45
CA LEU A 666 -18.92 -14.74 -30.82
C LEU A 666 -18.43 -15.57 -29.62
N GLU A 667 -18.42 -14.99 -28.42
CA GLU A 667 -18.12 -15.72 -27.19
C GLU A 667 -19.19 -16.76 -26.87
N ARG A 668 -20.48 -16.39 -26.92
CA ARG A 668 -21.60 -17.34 -26.73
C ARG A 668 -21.60 -18.43 -27.78
N PHE A 669 -21.37 -18.07 -29.04
CA PHE A 669 -21.24 -19.04 -30.13
C PHE A 669 -20.07 -20.01 -29.90
N SER A 670 -18.90 -19.49 -29.52
CA SER A 670 -17.71 -20.31 -29.28
C SER A 670 -17.89 -21.20 -28.04
N PHE A 671 -18.59 -20.71 -27.02
CA PHE A 671 -18.96 -21.46 -25.83
C PHE A 671 -19.87 -22.66 -26.13
N ASP A 672 -20.95 -22.44 -26.89
CA ASP A 672 -21.87 -23.52 -27.30
C ASP A 672 -21.11 -24.62 -28.07
N ASN A 673 -20.22 -24.22 -28.99
CA ASN A 673 -19.43 -25.17 -29.79
C ASN A 673 -18.43 -25.97 -28.96
N ILE A 674 -17.68 -25.33 -28.05
CA ILE A 674 -16.69 -26.05 -27.26
C ILE A 674 -17.36 -26.98 -26.24
N CYS A 675 -18.48 -26.58 -25.65
CA CYS A 675 -19.25 -27.46 -24.76
C CYS A 675 -19.77 -28.69 -25.52
N LYS A 676 -20.27 -28.50 -26.74
CA LYS A 676 -20.77 -29.59 -27.57
C LYS A 676 -19.64 -30.53 -28.01
N LEU A 677 -18.48 -30.02 -28.37
CA LEU A 677 -17.33 -30.82 -28.76
C LEU A 677 -16.70 -31.57 -27.58
N ALA A 678 -16.35 -30.84 -26.52
CA ALA A 678 -15.54 -31.38 -25.44
C ALA A 678 -16.36 -32.25 -24.47
N PHE A 679 -17.64 -31.91 -24.28
CA PHE A 679 -18.47 -32.50 -23.23
C PHE A 679 -19.74 -33.16 -23.77
N ASN A 680 -20.02 -33.05 -25.07
CA ASN A 680 -21.28 -33.45 -25.69
C ASN A 680 -22.51 -32.82 -25.02
N VAL A 681 -22.36 -31.61 -24.48
CA VAL A 681 -23.44 -30.82 -23.86
C VAL A 681 -23.69 -29.59 -24.72
N ASP A 682 -24.96 -29.32 -25.03
CA ASP A 682 -25.37 -28.11 -25.73
C ASP A 682 -26.06 -27.15 -24.75
N PRO A 683 -25.39 -26.08 -24.31
CA PRO A 683 -25.94 -25.14 -23.34
C PRO A 683 -26.90 -24.10 -23.95
N ASP A 684 -26.98 -24.02 -25.28
CA ASP A 684 -27.82 -23.06 -26.04
C ASP A 684 -27.77 -21.60 -25.53
N CYS A 685 -26.58 -21.13 -25.14
CA CYS A 685 -26.39 -19.79 -24.58
C CYS A 685 -26.56 -18.67 -25.61
N LEU A 686 -26.44 -18.98 -26.91
CA LEU A 686 -26.60 -17.99 -27.98
C LEU A 686 -28.08 -17.66 -28.28
N ARG A 687 -28.99 -18.64 -28.24
CA ARG A 687 -30.43 -18.40 -28.46
C ARG A 687 -31.17 -18.07 -27.17
N GLY A 688 -30.77 -18.68 -26.06
CA GLY A 688 -31.55 -18.65 -24.83
C GLY A 688 -31.34 -17.37 -24.03
N ASP A 689 -32.45 -16.75 -23.61
CA ASP A 689 -32.50 -15.74 -22.54
C ASP A 689 -32.26 -16.37 -21.14
N SER A 690 -31.66 -17.56 -21.07
CA SER A 690 -31.49 -18.25 -19.80
C SER A 690 -30.52 -17.44 -18.92
N THR A 691 -31.04 -16.92 -17.81
CA THR A 691 -30.26 -16.19 -16.79
C THR A 691 -29.02 -17.00 -16.38
N THR A 692 -29.16 -18.32 -16.28
CA THR A 692 -28.08 -19.25 -15.92
C THR A 692 -26.87 -19.20 -16.86
N GLY A 693 -27.09 -19.17 -18.18
CA GLY A 693 -26.00 -19.12 -19.17
C GLY A 693 -25.25 -17.79 -19.12
N ALA A 694 -26.00 -16.68 -19.07
CA ALA A 694 -25.42 -15.34 -18.94
C ALA A 694 -24.66 -15.14 -17.61
N GLU A 695 -25.20 -15.66 -16.50
CA GLU A 695 -24.55 -15.65 -15.19
C GLU A 695 -23.24 -16.42 -15.20
N PHE A 696 -23.22 -17.61 -15.81
CA PHE A 696 -21.99 -18.39 -15.97
C PHE A 696 -20.96 -17.63 -16.80
N MET A 697 -21.35 -17.11 -17.97
CA MET A 697 -20.44 -16.42 -18.89
C MET A 697 -19.78 -15.21 -18.21
N LYS A 698 -20.59 -14.40 -17.51
CA LYS A 698 -20.12 -13.26 -16.72
C LYS A 698 -19.20 -13.70 -15.58
N ALA A 699 -19.56 -14.74 -14.83
CA ALA A 699 -18.74 -15.26 -13.74
C ALA A 699 -17.39 -15.78 -14.25
N PHE A 700 -17.38 -16.47 -15.39
CA PHE A 700 -16.17 -16.98 -16.02
C PHE A 700 -15.22 -15.86 -16.45
N GLU A 701 -15.76 -14.80 -17.07
CA GLU A 701 -14.99 -13.61 -17.46
C GLU A 701 -14.43 -12.86 -16.25
N ASP A 702 -15.26 -12.64 -15.23
CA ASP A 702 -14.85 -12.02 -13.96
C ASP A 702 -13.71 -12.83 -13.31
N ALA A 703 -13.84 -14.16 -13.30
CA ALA A 703 -12.82 -15.05 -12.74
C ALA A 703 -11.50 -14.99 -13.53
N ALA A 704 -11.55 -15.01 -14.86
CA ALA A 704 -10.37 -14.90 -15.73
C ALA A 704 -9.68 -13.52 -15.58
N LEU A 705 -10.46 -12.43 -15.57
CA LEU A 705 -9.96 -11.07 -15.44
C LEU A 705 -9.33 -10.81 -14.06
N MET A 706 -9.99 -11.24 -12.98
CA MET A 706 -9.46 -11.04 -11.62
C MET A 706 -8.23 -11.92 -11.34
N SER A 707 -8.22 -13.16 -11.85
CA SER A 707 -7.06 -14.06 -11.70
C SER A 707 -5.84 -13.53 -12.46
N SER A 708 -6.01 -13.11 -13.72
CA SER A 708 -4.93 -12.50 -14.51
C SER A 708 -4.50 -11.14 -13.95
N GLY A 709 -5.42 -10.36 -13.38
CA GLY A 709 -5.14 -9.09 -12.72
C GLY A 709 -4.14 -9.17 -11.56
N ARG A 710 -3.94 -10.35 -10.96
CA ARG A 710 -2.92 -10.59 -9.92
C ARG A 710 -1.48 -10.40 -10.43
N PHE A 711 -1.21 -10.69 -11.70
CA PHE A 711 0.11 -10.42 -12.33
C PHE A 711 0.42 -8.91 -12.39
N MET A 712 -0.64 -8.10 -12.43
CA MET A 712 -0.57 -6.64 -12.52
C MET A 712 -0.60 -5.94 -11.16
N CYS A 713 -0.58 -6.68 -10.05
CA CYS A 713 -0.48 -6.07 -8.72
C CYS A 713 0.87 -5.38 -8.50
N ILE A 714 0.84 -4.32 -7.68
CA ILE A 714 2.03 -3.54 -7.33
C ILE A 714 3.03 -4.42 -6.57
N LEU A 715 2.53 -5.14 -5.56
CA LEU A 715 3.29 -6.11 -4.78
C LEU A 715 2.49 -7.43 -4.69
N PRO A 716 3.11 -8.60 -4.92
CA PRO A 716 2.43 -9.89 -4.82
C PRO A 716 1.81 -10.16 -3.45
N ILE A 717 2.31 -9.57 -2.37
CA ILE A 717 1.73 -9.77 -1.03
C ILE A 717 0.30 -9.18 -0.91
N TRP A 718 -0.05 -8.19 -1.73
CA TRP A 718 -1.32 -7.48 -1.62
C TRP A 718 -2.53 -8.36 -1.97
N PHE A 719 -2.43 -9.20 -3.00
CA PHE A 719 -3.53 -10.12 -3.32
C PHE A 719 -3.67 -11.20 -2.24
N LYS A 720 -2.57 -11.66 -1.63
CA LYS A 720 -2.61 -12.60 -0.51
C LYS A 720 -3.33 -12.01 0.70
N ILE A 721 -3.08 -10.73 1.03
CA ILE A 721 -3.79 -10.01 2.10
C ILE A 721 -5.27 -9.89 1.77
N LYS A 722 -5.63 -9.48 0.54
CA LYS A 722 -7.03 -9.41 0.08
C LYS A 722 -7.74 -10.75 0.14
N LYS A 723 -7.05 -11.84 -0.20
CA LYS A 723 -7.55 -13.21 -0.13
C LYS A 723 -7.78 -13.64 1.31
N LEU A 724 -6.81 -13.39 2.21
CA LEU A 724 -6.90 -13.71 3.63
C LEU A 724 -8.06 -12.98 4.32
N LEU A 725 -8.21 -11.69 4.05
CA LEU A 725 -9.28 -10.85 4.61
C LEU A 725 -10.59 -10.95 3.82
N ASN A 726 -10.59 -11.67 2.70
CA ASN A 726 -11.73 -11.90 1.82
C ASN A 726 -12.52 -10.62 1.46
N PHE A 727 -11.83 -9.64 0.86
CA PHE A 727 -12.46 -8.37 0.45
C PHE A 727 -12.04 -7.93 -0.95
N GLY A 728 -12.82 -7.02 -1.53
CA GLY A 728 -12.57 -6.44 -2.86
C GLY A 728 -12.58 -7.48 -3.97
N THR A 729 -11.57 -7.44 -4.84
CA THR A 729 -11.45 -8.32 -6.01
C THR A 729 -11.35 -9.80 -5.65
N GLU A 730 -10.74 -10.15 -4.52
CA GLU A 730 -10.56 -11.55 -4.13
C GLU A 730 -11.87 -12.19 -3.63
N ARG A 731 -12.74 -11.42 -2.97
CA ARG A 731 -14.09 -11.88 -2.61
C ARG A 731 -14.92 -12.18 -3.87
N ARG A 732 -14.94 -11.22 -4.80
CA ARG A 732 -15.66 -11.37 -6.08
C ARG A 732 -15.13 -12.55 -6.88
N LEU A 733 -13.82 -12.72 -6.96
CA LEU A 733 -13.19 -13.85 -7.64
C LEU A 733 -13.66 -15.18 -7.05
N ARG A 734 -13.74 -15.30 -5.73
CA ARG A 734 -14.24 -16.51 -5.08
C ARG A 734 -15.72 -16.77 -5.39
N GLU A 735 -16.56 -15.73 -5.38
CA GLU A 735 -17.98 -15.83 -5.75
C GLU A 735 -18.12 -16.30 -7.21
N SER A 736 -17.37 -15.71 -8.14
CA SER A 736 -17.33 -16.11 -9.55
C SER A 736 -16.84 -17.54 -9.76
N ILE A 737 -15.78 -17.95 -9.06
CA ILE A 737 -15.26 -19.33 -9.11
C ILE A 737 -16.32 -20.32 -8.64
N ASN A 738 -17.08 -20.01 -7.59
CA ASN A 738 -18.14 -20.90 -7.12
C ASN A 738 -19.23 -21.12 -8.18
N THR A 739 -19.62 -20.08 -8.91
CA THR A 739 -20.57 -20.18 -10.02
C THR A 739 -20.01 -21.04 -11.16
N VAL A 740 -18.74 -20.82 -11.53
CA VAL A 740 -18.07 -21.62 -12.56
C VAL A 740 -17.97 -23.09 -12.16
N HIS A 741 -17.59 -23.37 -10.91
CA HIS A 741 -17.51 -24.72 -10.36
C HIS A 741 -18.85 -25.43 -10.38
N ALA A 742 -19.92 -24.76 -9.94
CA ALA A 742 -21.27 -25.32 -9.94
C ALA A 742 -21.74 -25.70 -11.35
N PHE A 743 -21.36 -24.93 -12.37
CA PHE A 743 -21.67 -25.26 -13.75
C PHE A 743 -20.84 -26.44 -14.27
N ALA A 744 -19.53 -26.44 -14.02
CA ALA A 744 -18.65 -27.54 -14.42
C ALA A 744 -19.06 -28.87 -13.75
N ASP A 745 -19.46 -28.85 -12.48
CA ASP A 745 -19.95 -30.02 -11.75
C ASP A 745 -21.25 -30.57 -12.37
N LYS A 746 -22.14 -29.70 -12.87
CA LYS A 746 -23.34 -30.13 -13.59
C LYS A 746 -22.99 -30.87 -14.89
N ILE A 747 -22.02 -30.36 -15.66
CA ILE A 747 -21.55 -31.02 -16.88
C ILE A 747 -20.96 -32.40 -16.56
N ILE A 748 -20.10 -32.47 -15.55
CA ILE A 748 -19.46 -33.73 -15.14
C ILE A 748 -20.52 -34.74 -14.71
N LYS A 749 -21.45 -34.34 -13.84
CA LYS A 749 -22.53 -35.22 -13.37
C LYS A 749 -23.40 -35.72 -14.53
N PHE A 750 -23.86 -34.83 -15.41
CA PHE A 750 -24.65 -35.19 -16.58
C PHE A 750 -23.91 -36.21 -17.46
N ARG A 751 -22.60 -36.00 -17.68
CA ARG A 751 -21.82 -36.91 -18.52
C ARG A 751 -21.58 -38.27 -17.89
N MET A 752 -21.37 -38.32 -16.58
CA MET A 752 -21.24 -39.57 -15.82
C MET A 752 -22.53 -40.39 -15.83
N GLU A 753 -23.69 -39.73 -15.78
CA GLU A 753 -25.02 -40.37 -15.85
C GLU A 753 -25.37 -40.84 -17.27
N ALA A 754 -25.00 -40.06 -18.30
CA ALA A 754 -25.27 -40.36 -19.71
C ALA A 754 -24.29 -41.40 -20.34
N LYS A 755 -23.65 -42.23 -19.52
CA LYS A 755 -22.65 -43.21 -19.96
C LYS A 755 -23.35 -44.41 -20.61
N ASP A 756 -23.50 -44.38 -21.93
CA ASP A 756 -23.99 -45.52 -22.72
C ASP A 756 -22.88 -46.59 -22.86
N PRO A 757 -23.07 -47.82 -22.34
CA PRO A 757 -22.10 -48.91 -22.46
C PRO A 757 -21.78 -49.32 -23.91
N ASN A 758 -22.68 -49.02 -24.86
CA ASN A 758 -22.58 -49.46 -26.26
C ASN A 758 -22.06 -48.38 -27.22
N ASN A 759 -21.81 -47.15 -26.75
CA ASN A 759 -21.37 -46.06 -27.61
C ASN A 759 -19.84 -45.96 -27.67
N HIS A 760 -19.27 -46.32 -28.82
CA HIS A 760 -17.83 -46.27 -29.07
C HIS A 760 -17.28 -44.87 -29.38
N ASN A 761 -18.14 -43.86 -29.61
CA ASN A 761 -17.72 -42.47 -29.80
C ASN A 761 -17.57 -41.77 -28.44
N GLN A 762 -16.34 -41.69 -27.94
CA GLN A 762 -16.01 -40.98 -26.70
C GLN A 762 -15.60 -39.54 -26.99
N ASP A 763 -16.35 -38.57 -26.44
CA ASP A 763 -15.92 -37.17 -26.33
C ASP A 763 -14.73 -37.01 -25.36
N LEU A 764 -14.16 -35.80 -25.37
CA LEU A 764 -12.97 -35.47 -24.59
C LEU A 764 -13.14 -35.79 -23.09
N LEU A 765 -14.22 -35.32 -22.46
CA LEU A 765 -14.44 -35.53 -21.02
C LEU A 765 -14.66 -37.01 -20.69
N SER A 766 -15.32 -37.76 -21.55
CA SER A 766 -15.46 -39.22 -21.38
C SER A 766 -14.13 -39.95 -21.31
N ARG A 767 -13.15 -39.51 -22.13
CA ARG A 767 -11.79 -40.06 -22.08
C ARG A 767 -11.09 -39.74 -20.77
N PHE A 768 -11.26 -38.52 -20.26
CA PHE A 768 -10.72 -38.12 -18.96
C PHE A 768 -11.36 -38.86 -17.79
N ILE A 769 -12.67 -39.09 -17.82
CA ILE A 769 -13.38 -39.92 -16.83
C ILE A 769 -12.83 -41.36 -16.81
N GLY A 770 -12.38 -41.86 -17.96
CA GLY A 770 -11.77 -43.19 -18.09
C GLY A 770 -10.33 -43.29 -17.57
N THR A 771 -9.69 -42.19 -17.14
CA THR A 771 -8.32 -42.23 -16.60
C THR A 771 -8.28 -42.63 -15.13
N PRO A 772 -7.21 -43.32 -14.66
CA PRO A 772 -7.11 -43.77 -13.26
C PRO A 772 -7.19 -42.63 -12.23
N ASP A 773 -6.72 -41.44 -12.57
CA ASP A 773 -6.60 -40.27 -11.69
C ASP A 773 -7.79 -39.30 -11.79
N ALA A 774 -8.95 -39.76 -12.27
CA ALA A 774 -10.12 -38.93 -12.54
C ALA A 774 -10.88 -38.47 -11.26
N SER A 775 -10.24 -37.64 -10.44
CA SER A 775 -10.92 -36.99 -9.30
C SER A 775 -11.94 -35.93 -9.78
N PRO A 776 -13.00 -35.62 -9.01
CA PRO A 776 -13.94 -34.56 -9.36
C PRO A 776 -13.28 -33.21 -9.59
N GLU A 777 -12.29 -32.85 -8.78
CA GLU A 777 -11.51 -31.61 -8.90
C GLU A 777 -10.68 -31.62 -10.18
N PHE A 778 -10.01 -32.74 -10.48
CA PHE A 778 -9.24 -32.88 -11.72
C PHE A 778 -10.14 -32.72 -12.95
N LEU A 779 -11.31 -33.38 -12.98
CA LEU A 779 -12.26 -33.25 -14.08
C LEU A 779 -12.78 -31.82 -14.22
N ARG A 780 -13.00 -31.12 -13.10
CA ARG A 780 -13.40 -29.71 -13.09
C ARG A 780 -12.34 -28.82 -13.72
N ASP A 781 -11.07 -29.02 -13.34
CA ASP A 781 -9.93 -28.28 -13.90
C ASP A 781 -9.81 -28.49 -15.42
N ILE A 782 -10.07 -29.71 -15.89
CA ILE A 782 -10.13 -30.04 -17.33
C ILE A 782 -11.28 -29.29 -17.99
N VAL A 783 -12.51 -29.36 -17.46
CA VAL A 783 -13.68 -28.67 -18.02
C VAL A 783 -13.43 -27.17 -18.15
N ILE A 784 -12.97 -26.52 -17.08
CA ILE A 784 -12.67 -25.08 -17.07
C ILE A 784 -11.58 -24.73 -18.10
N SER A 785 -10.51 -25.54 -18.16
CA SER A 785 -9.42 -25.32 -19.11
C SER A 785 -9.89 -25.39 -20.57
N PHE A 786 -10.70 -26.39 -20.94
CA PHE A 786 -11.17 -26.52 -22.32
C PHE A 786 -12.19 -25.46 -22.70
N ILE A 787 -13.07 -25.05 -21.77
CA ILE A 787 -13.97 -23.90 -21.98
C ILE A 787 -13.15 -22.64 -22.28
N LEU A 788 -12.16 -22.31 -21.45
CA LEU A 788 -11.29 -21.14 -21.68
C LEU A 788 -10.59 -21.21 -23.05
N ALA A 789 -10.05 -22.39 -23.38
CA ALA A 789 -9.29 -22.61 -24.61
C ALA A 789 -10.12 -22.33 -25.86
N GLY A 790 -11.32 -22.90 -25.95
CA GLY A 790 -12.14 -22.83 -27.15
C GLY A 790 -13.02 -21.58 -27.25
N ARG A 791 -13.47 -21.04 -26.11
CA ARG A 791 -14.36 -19.88 -26.05
C ARG A 791 -13.62 -18.58 -26.35
N ASP A 792 -12.69 -18.20 -25.47
CA ASP A 792 -12.16 -16.83 -25.40
C ASP A 792 -11.14 -16.54 -26.51
N THR A 793 -10.40 -17.55 -26.98
CA THR A 793 -9.35 -17.35 -27.98
C THR A 793 -9.94 -17.15 -29.38
N THR A 794 -10.90 -17.99 -29.76
CA THR A 794 -11.59 -17.95 -31.06
C THR A 794 -12.42 -16.68 -31.21
N SER A 795 -13.17 -16.30 -30.17
CA SER A 795 -14.00 -15.10 -30.16
C SER A 795 -13.17 -13.82 -30.25
N SER A 796 -12.05 -13.77 -29.51
CA SER A 796 -11.08 -12.66 -29.57
C SER A 796 -10.53 -12.49 -31.00
N ALA A 797 -10.02 -13.55 -31.62
CA ALA A 797 -9.45 -13.49 -32.96
C ALA A 797 -10.47 -13.00 -34.02
N LEU A 798 -11.71 -13.50 -33.96
CA LEU A 798 -12.77 -13.08 -34.89
C LEU A 798 -13.23 -11.64 -34.63
N SER A 799 -13.32 -11.21 -33.37
CA SER A 799 -13.67 -9.82 -33.05
C SER A 799 -12.65 -8.86 -33.64
N TRP A 800 -11.35 -9.12 -33.45
CA TRP A 800 -10.29 -8.33 -34.06
C TRP A 800 -10.31 -8.38 -35.59
N LEU A 801 -10.64 -9.54 -36.19
CA LEU A 801 -10.76 -9.68 -37.64
C LEU A 801 -11.86 -8.76 -38.19
N PHE A 802 -13.08 -8.85 -37.64
CA PHE A 802 -14.21 -8.05 -38.13
C PHE A 802 -14.01 -6.55 -37.90
N TRP A 803 -13.37 -6.15 -36.79
CA TRP A 803 -12.99 -4.75 -36.58
C TRP A 803 -11.97 -4.26 -37.63
N ILE A 804 -10.90 -5.01 -37.90
CA ILE A 804 -9.89 -4.67 -38.90
C ILE A 804 -10.49 -4.59 -40.31
N LEU A 805 -11.38 -5.52 -40.66
CA LEU A 805 -12.02 -5.57 -41.96
C LEU A 805 -13.01 -4.42 -42.18
N SER A 806 -13.64 -3.91 -41.11
CA SER A 806 -14.58 -2.78 -41.18
C SER A 806 -13.95 -1.49 -41.75
N SER A 807 -12.62 -1.34 -41.62
CA SER A 807 -11.85 -0.22 -42.19
C SER A 807 -11.06 -0.58 -43.45
N ARG A 808 -11.22 -1.79 -44.01
CA ARG A 808 -10.40 -2.33 -45.12
C ARG A 808 -11.24 -2.98 -46.23
N PRO A 809 -11.99 -2.20 -47.02
CA PRO A 809 -12.87 -2.73 -48.06
C PRO A 809 -12.11 -3.54 -49.14
N ASN A 810 -10.86 -3.18 -49.43
CA ASN A 810 -10.04 -3.91 -50.41
C ASN A 810 -9.75 -5.35 -49.98
N VAL A 811 -9.46 -5.56 -48.68
CA VAL A 811 -9.23 -6.91 -48.14
C VAL A 811 -10.55 -7.67 -48.09
N GLN A 812 -11.63 -7.01 -47.66
CA GLN A 812 -12.97 -7.60 -47.63
C GLN A 812 -13.38 -8.09 -49.02
N LYS A 813 -13.14 -7.30 -50.07
CA LYS A 813 -13.42 -7.67 -51.45
C LYS A 813 -12.64 -8.92 -51.87
N LYS A 814 -11.33 -9.00 -51.61
CA LYS A 814 -10.53 -10.19 -51.95
C LYS A 814 -11.02 -11.46 -51.25
N ILE A 815 -11.46 -11.36 -50.00
CA ILE A 815 -12.07 -12.49 -49.28
C ILE A 815 -13.39 -12.89 -49.95
N LEU A 816 -14.23 -11.93 -50.34
CA LEU A 816 -15.50 -12.20 -51.02
C LEU A 816 -15.28 -12.84 -52.40
N ASP A 817 -14.32 -12.34 -53.18
CA ASP A 817 -13.94 -12.90 -54.48
C ASP A 817 -13.45 -14.36 -54.33
N GLU A 818 -12.68 -14.66 -53.27
CA GLU A 818 -12.27 -16.04 -52.93
C GLU A 818 -13.48 -16.91 -52.58
N ILE A 819 -14.39 -16.42 -51.73
CA ILE A 819 -15.61 -17.15 -51.34
C ILE A 819 -16.47 -17.46 -52.58
N GLU A 820 -16.68 -16.48 -53.47
CA GLU A 820 -17.42 -16.66 -54.71
C GLU A 820 -16.75 -17.69 -55.63
N THR A 821 -15.42 -17.66 -55.73
CA THR A 821 -14.66 -18.64 -56.51
C THR A 821 -14.86 -20.06 -55.98
N VAL A 822 -14.74 -20.28 -54.66
CA VAL A 822 -14.95 -21.60 -54.04
C VAL A 822 -16.39 -22.07 -54.27
N ARG A 823 -17.38 -21.18 -54.17
CA ARG A 823 -18.78 -21.48 -54.47
C ARG A 823 -19.00 -21.89 -55.93
N SER A 824 -18.37 -21.20 -56.88
CA SER A 824 -18.56 -21.45 -58.31
C SER A 824 -18.07 -22.83 -58.77
N ARG A 825 -17.08 -23.40 -58.05
CA ARG A 825 -16.54 -24.75 -58.32
C ARG A 825 -17.46 -25.87 -57.84
N ARG A 826 -18.53 -25.54 -57.11
CA ARG A 826 -19.49 -26.53 -56.60
C ARG A 826 -20.44 -26.99 -57.70
N SER A 827 -20.24 -28.21 -58.18
CA SER A 827 -21.21 -28.92 -59.02
C SER A 827 -22.19 -29.71 -58.14
N GLY A 828 -23.40 -29.17 -57.88
CA GLY A 828 -24.51 -29.92 -57.28
C GLY A 828 -25.44 -29.15 -56.33
N GLU A 829 -26.71 -29.60 -56.26
CA GLU A 829 -27.87 -29.05 -55.51
C GLU A 829 -27.83 -29.19 -53.97
N LEU A 830 -26.65 -29.22 -53.31
CA LEU A 830 -26.68 -29.09 -51.84
C LEU A 830 -26.87 -27.61 -51.47
N SER A 831 -27.78 -27.37 -50.50
CA SER A 831 -28.06 -26.09 -49.86
C SER A 831 -26.87 -25.11 -49.86
N ARG A 832 -27.11 -23.92 -50.46
CA ARG A 832 -26.19 -22.77 -50.54
C ARG A 832 -25.86 -22.14 -49.18
N ALA A 833 -26.26 -22.80 -48.07
CA ALA A 833 -26.15 -22.25 -46.72
C ALA A 833 -24.84 -22.58 -45.99
N LYS A 834 -24.04 -23.53 -46.47
CA LYS A 834 -23.01 -24.19 -45.65
C LYS A 834 -21.71 -24.38 -46.42
N PHE A 835 -20.56 -24.21 -45.77
CA PHE A 835 -19.24 -24.58 -46.31
C PHE A 835 -18.77 -25.90 -45.69
N ALA A 836 -18.49 -26.88 -46.52
CA ALA A 836 -17.91 -28.16 -46.13
C ALA A 836 -16.43 -28.00 -45.73
N TYR A 837 -15.91 -28.98 -44.99
CA TYR A 837 -14.53 -29.00 -44.54
C TYR A 837 -13.49 -28.82 -45.67
N GLU A 838 -13.71 -29.45 -46.84
CA GLU A 838 -12.78 -29.32 -47.98
C GLU A 838 -12.86 -27.94 -48.64
N GLU A 839 -14.06 -27.34 -48.76
CA GLU A 839 -14.23 -25.96 -49.27
C GLU A 839 -13.51 -24.96 -48.36
N LEU A 840 -13.60 -25.16 -47.04
CA LEU A 840 -12.88 -24.33 -46.08
C LEU A 840 -11.37 -24.45 -46.28
N LYS A 841 -10.80 -25.61 -46.63
CA LYS A 841 -9.35 -25.72 -46.86
C LYS A 841 -8.86 -24.86 -48.03
N GLU A 842 -9.66 -24.70 -49.08
CA GLU A 842 -9.31 -23.91 -50.27
C GLU A 842 -9.27 -22.39 -50.04
N MET A 843 -9.86 -21.89 -48.95
CA MET A 843 -9.89 -20.44 -48.65
C MET A 843 -8.55 -19.93 -48.09
N HIS A 844 -7.54 -19.81 -48.95
CA HIS A 844 -6.17 -19.42 -48.58
C HIS A 844 -6.05 -17.96 -48.15
N TYR A 845 -6.71 -17.03 -48.84
CA TYR A 845 -6.68 -15.61 -48.55
C TYR A 845 -7.40 -15.28 -47.23
N LEU A 846 -8.55 -15.92 -46.96
CA LEU A 846 -9.22 -15.81 -45.66
C LEU A 846 -8.33 -16.37 -44.53
N HIS A 847 -7.64 -17.48 -44.76
CA HIS A 847 -6.69 -18.03 -43.78
C HIS A 847 -5.57 -17.02 -43.50
N ALA A 848 -4.97 -16.45 -44.56
CA ALA A 848 -3.96 -15.42 -44.46
C ALA A 848 -4.45 -14.17 -43.69
N ALA A 849 -5.68 -13.71 -43.93
CA ALA A 849 -6.26 -12.58 -43.21
C ALA A 849 -6.48 -12.87 -41.71
N ILE A 850 -6.88 -14.10 -41.36
CA ILE A 850 -7.00 -14.55 -39.96
C ILE A 850 -5.61 -14.60 -39.30
N SER A 851 -4.60 -15.18 -39.97
CA SER A 851 -3.23 -15.23 -39.46
C SER A 851 -2.63 -13.83 -39.27
N GLU A 852 -2.85 -12.92 -40.22
CA GLU A 852 -2.40 -11.53 -40.11
C GLU A 852 -3.11 -10.77 -38.99
N THR A 853 -4.39 -11.06 -38.78
CA THR A 853 -5.15 -10.50 -37.65
C THR A 853 -4.53 -10.93 -36.34
N MET A 854 -4.27 -12.23 -36.15
CA MET A 854 -3.68 -12.72 -34.92
C MET A 854 -2.19 -12.35 -34.76
N ARG A 855 -1.49 -11.98 -35.84
CA ARG A 855 -0.13 -11.42 -35.75
C ARG A 855 -0.16 -10.08 -35.03
N LEU A 856 -1.10 -9.21 -35.40
CA LEU A 856 -1.25 -7.91 -34.76
C LEU A 856 -2.04 -8.00 -33.44
N TYR A 857 -3.06 -8.83 -33.36
CA TYR A 857 -3.93 -8.95 -32.19
C TYR A 857 -4.03 -10.41 -31.75
N PRO A 858 -2.92 -10.99 -31.24
CA PRO A 858 -2.90 -12.37 -30.78
C PRO A 858 -3.85 -12.55 -29.59
N PRO A 859 -4.72 -13.58 -29.59
CA PRO A 859 -5.60 -13.84 -28.46
C PRO A 859 -4.84 -14.03 -27.15
N VAL A 860 -3.64 -14.62 -27.17
CA VAL A 860 -2.73 -14.70 -26.02
C VAL A 860 -1.50 -13.82 -26.29
N PRO A 861 -1.46 -12.58 -25.75
CA PRO A 861 -0.45 -11.60 -26.15
C PRO A 861 0.92 -11.80 -25.49
N VAL A 862 0.97 -12.48 -24.35
CA VAL A 862 2.18 -12.79 -23.57
C VAL A 862 2.05 -14.18 -22.94
N ASP A 863 3.16 -14.93 -22.86
CA ASP A 863 3.22 -16.19 -22.12
C ASP A 863 4.55 -16.28 -21.38
N THR A 864 4.49 -16.80 -20.15
CA THR A 864 5.59 -16.72 -19.18
C THR A 864 5.98 -18.11 -18.70
N LYS A 865 7.29 -18.33 -18.61
CA LYS A 865 7.95 -19.50 -18.02
C LYS A 865 8.82 -19.08 -16.83
N GLU A 866 9.26 -20.04 -16.05
CA GLU A 866 10.22 -19.88 -14.97
C GLU A 866 11.50 -20.64 -15.31
N CYS A 867 12.66 -20.05 -15.05
CA CYS A 867 13.96 -20.65 -15.31
C CYS A 867 14.40 -21.51 -14.12
N LEU A 868 14.54 -22.83 -14.30
CA LEU A 868 14.91 -23.74 -13.20
C LEU A 868 16.40 -23.69 -12.85
N TYR A 869 17.25 -23.53 -13.87
CA TYR A 869 18.70 -23.49 -13.78
C TYR A 869 19.24 -22.32 -14.60
N ASP A 870 20.28 -21.64 -14.08
CA ASP A 870 20.98 -20.56 -14.79
C ASP A 870 21.26 -20.93 -16.26
N ASP A 871 20.99 -20.00 -17.17
CA ASP A 871 21.10 -20.21 -18.61
C ASP A 871 21.53 -18.91 -19.32
N VAL A 872 21.92 -19.02 -20.58
CA VAL A 872 22.23 -17.88 -21.46
C VAL A 872 21.41 -18.04 -22.73
N LEU A 873 20.57 -17.04 -23.03
CA LEU A 873 19.74 -17.04 -24.22
C LEU A 873 20.59 -16.86 -25.49
N PRO A 874 20.11 -17.30 -26.67
CA PRO A 874 20.83 -17.18 -27.95
C PRO A 874 21.34 -15.77 -28.27
N ASP A 875 20.64 -14.73 -27.82
CA ASP A 875 21.05 -13.34 -28.01
C ASP A 875 22.12 -12.84 -27.01
N GLY A 876 22.64 -13.73 -26.17
CA GLY A 876 23.64 -13.46 -25.13
C GLY A 876 23.05 -12.97 -23.80
N THR A 877 21.73 -12.83 -23.68
CA THR A 877 21.10 -12.38 -22.43
C THR A 877 21.20 -13.47 -21.36
N VAL A 878 21.81 -13.14 -20.22
CA VAL A 878 21.93 -14.06 -19.08
C VAL A 878 20.61 -14.12 -18.31
N ILE A 879 20.10 -15.33 -18.07
CA ILE A 879 18.95 -15.59 -17.21
C ILE A 879 19.37 -16.42 -16.01
N LYS A 880 18.85 -16.07 -14.83
CA LYS A 880 19.17 -16.75 -13.57
C LYS A 880 18.04 -17.67 -13.12
N LYS A 881 18.38 -18.65 -12.30
CA LYS A 881 17.42 -19.49 -11.59
C LYS A 881 16.33 -18.64 -10.90
N ASP A 882 15.10 -19.14 -10.94
CA ASP A 882 13.86 -18.54 -10.42
C ASP A 882 13.43 -17.24 -11.14
N TRP A 883 14.12 -16.83 -12.20
CA TRP A 883 13.68 -15.72 -13.02
C TRP A 883 12.60 -16.16 -13.98
N PHE A 884 11.67 -15.24 -14.28
CA PHE A 884 10.70 -15.50 -15.33
C PHE A 884 11.29 -15.19 -16.71
N LEU A 885 10.86 -15.93 -17.73
CA LEU A 885 11.08 -15.60 -19.13
C LEU A 885 9.74 -15.48 -19.83
N THR A 886 9.42 -14.29 -20.32
CA THR A 886 8.18 -13.99 -21.02
C THR A 886 8.47 -13.70 -22.48
N TYR A 887 7.85 -14.45 -23.40
CA TYR A 887 7.80 -14.03 -24.80
C TYR A 887 6.52 -13.25 -25.07
N HIS A 888 6.68 -12.18 -25.84
CA HIS A 888 5.65 -11.17 -26.02
C HIS A 888 5.11 -11.21 -27.45
N THR A 889 4.25 -12.18 -27.75
CA THR A 889 3.67 -12.41 -29.09
C THR A 889 3.10 -11.14 -29.72
N TYR A 890 2.42 -10.29 -28.94
CA TYR A 890 1.90 -8.99 -29.42
C TYR A 890 3.00 -8.03 -29.90
N ALA A 891 4.16 -8.05 -29.22
CA ALA A 891 5.31 -7.22 -29.59
C ALA A 891 6.03 -7.84 -30.79
N MET A 892 6.21 -9.17 -30.81
CA MET A 892 6.82 -9.92 -31.92
C MET A 892 6.12 -9.61 -33.25
N GLY A 893 4.79 -9.50 -33.24
CA GLY A 893 4.00 -9.07 -34.40
C GLY A 893 4.22 -7.62 -34.85
N ARG A 894 5.10 -6.85 -34.20
CA ARG A 894 5.37 -5.43 -34.50
C ARG A 894 6.86 -5.09 -34.50
N MET A 895 7.72 -6.11 -34.60
CA MET A 895 9.17 -5.94 -34.65
C MET A 895 9.64 -5.88 -36.10
N GLU A 896 10.39 -4.83 -36.45
CA GLU A 896 11.00 -4.66 -37.77
C GLU A 896 12.00 -5.79 -38.08
N ASN A 897 12.80 -6.20 -37.09
CA ASN A 897 13.73 -7.33 -37.23
C ASN A 897 13.03 -8.66 -37.53
N VAL A 898 11.74 -8.78 -37.21
CA VAL A 898 10.97 -10.01 -37.39
C VAL A 898 10.13 -9.95 -38.66
N TRP A 899 9.50 -8.83 -38.99
CA TRP A 899 8.53 -8.72 -40.10
C TRP A 899 8.87 -7.68 -41.17
N GLY A 900 10.01 -6.99 -41.04
CA GLY A 900 10.42 -5.90 -41.93
C GLY A 900 9.74 -4.56 -41.60
N LYS A 901 10.00 -3.55 -42.42
CA LYS A 901 9.52 -2.16 -42.21
C LYS A 901 8.00 -2.05 -42.18
N ASP A 902 7.31 -2.92 -42.91
CA ASP A 902 5.84 -2.98 -42.97
C ASP A 902 5.21 -3.76 -41.79
N CYS A 903 5.97 -4.03 -40.71
CA CYS A 903 5.51 -4.84 -39.58
C CYS A 903 4.23 -4.32 -38.90
N CYS A 904 3.96 -3.02 -38.93
CA CYS A 904 2.75 -2.42 -38.35
C CYS A 904 1.57 -2.39 -39.33
N GLU A 905 1.78 -2.70 -40.61
CA GLU A 905 0.72 -2.76 -41.61
C GLU A 905 -0.02 -4.10 -41.54
N PHE A 906 -1.32 -4.05 -41.78
CA PHE A 906 -2.14 -5.25 -41.94
C PHE A 906 -2.10 -5.68 -43.41
N LYS A 907 -1.34 -6.75 -43.70
CA LYS A 907 -1.07 -7.22 -45.06
C LYS A 907 -1.18 -8.74 -45.15
N PRO A 908 -2.39 -9.29 -45.40
CA PRO A 908 -2.59 -10.74 -45.55
C PRO A 908 -1.68 -11.38 -46.60
N GLU A 909 -1.28 -10.63 -47.63
CA GLU A 909 -0.41 -11.09 -48.70
C GLU A 909 0.95 -11.60 -48.22
N ARG A 910 1.40 -11.24 -47.00
CA ARG A 910 2.66 -11.77 -46.44
C ARG A 910 2.62 -13.27 -46.15
N TRP A 911 1.43 -13.84 -46.06
CA TRP A 911 1.19 -15.26 -45.79
C TRP A 911 0.93 -16.07 -47.06
N LEU A 912 1.09 -15.46 -48.24
CA LEU A 912 0.74 -16.08 -49.51
C LEU A 912 1.97 -16.24 -50.39
N GLU A 913 2.16 -17.43 -50.91
CA GLU A 913 3.14 -17.74 -51.95
C GLU A 913 2.36 -18.28 -53.16
N ASN A 914 2.40 -17.56 -54.29
CA ASN A 914 1.59 -17.87 -55.49
C ASN A 914 0.08 -18.03 -55.22
N GLY A 915 -0.46 -17.25 -54.26
CA GLY A 915 -1.87 -17.30 -53.88
C GLY A 915 -2.24 -18.44 -52.91
N VAL A 916 -1.28 -19.30 -52.55
CA VAL A 916 -1.47 -20.39 -51.58
C VAL A 916 -0.94 -19.95 -50.22
N TYR A 917 -1.67 -20.26 -49.16
CA TYR A 917 -1.25 -19.96 -47.80
C TYR A 917 0.04 -20.72 -47.44
N CYS A 918 1.06 -19.97 -47.02
CA CYS A 918 2.33 -20.48 -46.53
C CYS A 918 2.45 -20.18 -45.03
N ALA A 919 2.60 -21.23 -44.23
CA ALA A 919 2.69 -21.09 -42.77
C ALA A 919 4.08 -20.61 -42.35
N GLU A 920 4.14 -19.59 -41.51
CA GLU A 920 5.40 -19.15 -40.89
C GLU A 920 5.89 -20.09 -39.79
N SER A 921 7.17 -19.95 -39.45
CA SER A 921 7.77 -20.65 -38.31
C SER A 921 6.97 -20.38 -37.02
N PRO A 922 6.63 -21.41 -36.22
CA PRO A 922 5.89 -21.22 -34.98
C PRO A 922 6.69 -20.45 -33.92
N PHE A 923 8.00 -20.28 -34.10
CA PHE A 923 8.84 -19.48 -33.21
C PHE A 923 8.88 -18.00 -33.63
N ARG A 924 8.62 -17.71 -34.92
CA ARG A 924 8.44 -16.35 -35.45
C ARG A 924 7.00 -15.86 -35.26
N PHE A 925 6.04 -16.78 -35.30
CA PHE A 925 4.60 -16.54 -35.07
C PHE A 925 4.03 -17.50 -34.00
N PRO A 926 4.35 -17.28 -32.71
CA PRO A 926 3.96 -18.20 -31.62
C PRO A 926 2.53 -17.98 -31.08
N VAL A 927 1.58 -17.61 -31.94
CA VAL A 927 0.17 -17.38 -31.55
C VAL A 927 -0.48 -18.66 -31.01
N PHE A 928 -0.11 -19.81 -31.57
CA PHE A 928 -0.53 -21.13 -31.10
C PHE A 928 0.53 -21.80 -30.24
N HIS A 929 1.45 -21.03 -29.66
CA HIS A 929 2.70 -21.49 -29.05
C HIS A 929 3.56 -22.32 -30.02
N ALA A 930 4.62 -22.93 -29.50
CA ALA A 930 5.51 -23.77 -30.28
C ALA A 930 6.06 -24.93 -29.45
N GLY A 931 6.78 -25.85 -30.10
CA GLY A 931 7.41 -27.01 -29.45
C GLY A 931 6.40 -27.95 -28.78
N PRO A 932 6.79 -28.66 -27.69
CA PRO A 932 5.94 -29.64 -27.02
C PRO A 932 4.61 -29.07 -26.50
N ARG A 933 4.53 -27.77 -26.23
CA ARG A 933 3.32 -27.07 -25.73
C ARG A 933 2.49 -26.39 -26.82
N MET A 934 2.74 -26.67 -28.10
CA MET A 934 1.90 -26.16 -29.21
C MET A 934 0.41 -26.48 -29.01
N CYS A 935 -0.48 -25.56 -29.37
CA CYS A 935 -1.92 -25.70 -29.18
C CYS A 935 -2.48 -26.92 -29.92
N LEU A 936 -3.22 -27.79 -29.22
CA LEU A 936 -3.89 -28.95 -29.82
C LEU A 936 -5.06 -28.52 -30.72
N GLY A 937 -5.70 -27.41 -30.40
CA GLY A 937 -6.86 -26.89 -31.15
C GLY A 937 -6.50 -25.98 -32.33
N LYS A 938 -5.24 -25.90 -32.76
CA LYS A 938 -4.80 -24.96 -33.83
C LYS A 938 -5.63 -25.12 -35.11
N ASP A 939 -5.70 -26.33 -35.65
CA ASP A 939 -6.39 -26.56 -36.92
C ASP A 939 -7.89 -26.36 -36.77
N MET A 940 -8.46 -26.83 -35.64
CA MET A 940 -9.85 -26.60 -35.27
C MET A 940 -10.21 -25.12 -35.28
N ALA A 941 -9.40 -24.29 -34.61
CA ALA A 941 -9.63 -22.86 -34.50
C ALA A 941 -9.64 -22.20 -35.87
N TYR A 942 -8.67 -22.50 -36.74
CA TYR A 942 -8.67 -21.99 -38.11
C TYR A 942 -9.92 -22.38 -38.89
N ILE A 943 -10.35 -23.64 -38.82
CA ILE A 943 -11.51 -24.10 -39.57
C ILE A 943 -12.80 -23.45 -39.03
N GLN A 944 -12.95 -23.36 -37.71
CA GLN A 944 -14.09 -22.71 -37.07
C GLN A 944 -14.14 -21.22 -37.44
N MET A 945 -13.02 -20.50 -37.33
CA MET A 945 -12.94 -19.09 -37.70
C MET A 945 -13.25 -18.86 -39.18
N LYS A 946 -12.71 -19.70 -40.07
CA LYS A 946 -12.99 -19.62 -41.52
C LYS A 946 -14.46 -19.88 -41.82
N SER A 947 -15.07 -20.88 -41.18
CA SER A 947 -16.49 -21.18 -41.34
C SER A 947 -17.38 -20.01 -40.91
N ILE A 948 -17.13 -19.44 -39.73
CA ILE A 948 -17.89 -18.29 -39.23
C ILE A 948 -17.68 -17.07 -40.14
N ALA A 949 -16.43 -16.71 -40.43
CA ALA A 949 -16.10 -15.54 -41.23
C ALA A 949 -16.67 -15.64 -42.65
N ALA A 950 -16.52 -16.78 -43.32
CA ALA A 950 -17.04 -16.96 -44.67
C ALA A 950 -18.58 -16.88 -44.72
N CYS A 951 -19.28 -17.58 -43.82
CA CYS A 951 -20.75 -17.56 -43.77
C CYS A 951 -21.30 -16.17 -43.45
N VAL A 952 -20.67 -15.45 -42.52
CA VAL A 952 -21.11 -14.09 -42.15
C VAL A 952 -20.80 -13.10 -43.28
N MET A 953 -19.59 -13.10 -43.83
CA MET A 953 -19.19 -12.16 -44.87
C MET A 953 -19.94 -12.37 -46.19
N GLU A 954 -20.26 -13.61 -46.56
CA GLU A 954 -21.06 -13.93 -47.75
C GLU A 954 -22.45 -13.28 -47.72
N ARG A 955 -23.05 -13.17 -46.52
CA ARG A 955 -24.46 -12.78 -46.34
C ARG A 955 -24.63 -11.36 -45.81
N PHE A 956 -23.66 -10.87 -45.06
CA PHE A 956 -23.78 -9.63 -44.32
C PHE A 956 -22.57 -8.72 -44.53
N GLU A 957 -22.85 -7.43 -44.51
CA GLU A 957 -21.87 -6.38 -44.28
C GLU A 957 -21.89 -6.04 -42.78
N ILE A 958 -20.73 -6.18 -42.15
CA ILE A 958 -20.53 -5.90 -40.73
C ILE A 958 -19.74 -4.60 -40.62
N GLU A 959 -20.35 -3.58 -40.04
CA GLU A 959 -19.74 -2.26 -39.84
C GLU A 959 -19.57 -2.00 -38.34
N ALA A 960 -18.33 -1.95 -37.87
CA ALA A 960 -18.03 -1.48 -36.52
C ALA A 960 -18.44 -0.02 -36.33
N VAL A 961 -19.11 0.30 -35.21
CA VAL A 961 -19.63 1.66 -34.93
C VAL A 961 -18.49 2.70 -34.89
N ASP A 962 -17.36 2.35 -34.26
CA ASP A 962 -16.16 3.19 -34.17
C ASP A 962 -14.98 2.60 -34.96
N LYS A 963 -15.14 2.41 -36.28
CA LYS A 963 -14.13 1.75 -37.14
C LYS A 963 -12.78 2.47 -37.26
N ASP A 964 -12.74 3.78 -36.99
CA ASP A 964 -11.53 4.60 -37.16
C ASP A 964 -10.66 4.67 -35.89
N THR A 965 -11.18 4.22 -34.74
CA THR A 965 -10.47 4.24 -33.46
C THR A 965 -10.14 2.82 -33.02
N CYS A 966 -8.89 2.55 -32.64
CA CYS A 966 -8.51 1.26 -32.10
C CYS A 966 -9.18 1.04 -30.73
N PRO A 967 -9.93 -0.07 -30.52
CA PRO A 967 -10.52 -0.38 -29.23
C PRO A 967 -9.47 -0.46 -28.12
N GLU A 968 -9.82 0.01 -26.92
CA GLU A 968 -8.94 -0.13 -25.76
C GLU A 968 -8.76 -1.62 -25.41
N HIS A 969 -7.52 -2.04 -25.17
CA HIS A 969 -7.23 -3.43 -24.84
C HIS A 969 -7.67 -3.76 -23.41
N LEU A 970 -8.45 -4.84 -23.27
CA LEU A 970 -8.68 -5.49 -21.99
C LEU A 970 -7.77 -6.72 -21.89
N LEU A 971 -6.66 -6.56 -21.17
CA LEU A 971 -5.73 -7.65 -20.90
C LEU A 971 -6.25 -8.54 -19.77
N SER A 972 -6.96 -9.61 -20.14
CA SER A 972 -7.31 -10.74 -19.28
C SER A 972 -6.30 -11.88 -19.49
N LEU A 973 -6.71 -13.15 -19.35
CA LEU A 973 -5.99 -14.31 -19.89
C LEU A 973 -5.93 -14.27 -21.43
N THR A 974 -6.85 -13.55 -22.06
CA THR A 974 -6.89 -13.26 -23.51
C THR A 974 -6.94 -11.75 -23.79
N LEU A 975 -6.63 -11.36 -25.03
CA LEU A 975 -6.71 -9.98 -25.53
C LEU A 975 -8.12 -9.66 -26.02
N ARG A 976 -8.93 -9.02 -25.17
CA ARG A 976 -10.32 -8.64 -25.49
C ARG A 976 -10.42 -7.14 -25.78
N MET A 977 -11.50 -6.72 -26.44
CA MET A 977 -11.87 -5.31 -26.58
C MET A 977 -12.62 -4.88 -25.33
N LYS A 978 -12.16 -3.81 -24.68
CA LYS A 978 -12.84 -3.23 -23.52
C LYS A 978 -14.16 -2.61 -23.98
N GLY A 979 -15.27 -3.10 -23.42
CA GLY A 979 -16.61 -2.63 -23.79
C GLY A 979 -17.24 -3.37 -24.98
N GLY A 980 -16.60 -4.44 -25.48
CA GLY A 980 -17.13 -5.25 -26.59
C GLY A 980 -16.83 -4.67 -27.97
N LEU A 981 -17.47 -5.23 -29.01
CA LEU A 981 -17.37 -4.77 -30.39
C LEU A 981 -18.79 -4.43 -30.91
N PRO A 982 -19.25 -3.18 -30.75
CA PRO A 982 -20.55 -2.77 -31.27
C PRO A 982 -20.52 -2.72 -32.81
N VAL A 983 -21.43 -3.44 -33.46
CA VAL A 983 -21.54 -3.50 -34.92
C VAL A 983 -22.96 -3.25 -35.40
N LYS A 984 -23.06 -2.63 -36.59
CA LYS A 984 -24.25 -2.63 -37.42
C LYS A 984 -24.14 -3.74 -38.46
N VAL A 985 -25.26 -4.41 -38.71
CA VAL A 985 -25.34 -5.52 -39.66
C VAL A 985 -26.26 -5.11 -40.80
N ARG A 986 -25.81 -5.27 -42.04
CA ARG A 986 -26.66 -5.09 -43.23
C ARG A 986 -26.65 -6.35 -44.06
N ALA A 987 -27.80 -6.77 -44.56
CA ALA A 987 -27.88 -7.88 -45.51
C ALA A 987 -27.23 -7.48 -46.84
N ARG A 988 -26.39 -8.35 -47.40
CA ARG A 988 -25.86 -8.17 -48.75
C ARG A 988 -26.95 -8.57 -49.74
N THR A 989 -27.28 -7.68 -50.67
CA THR A 989 -28.10 -8.02 -51.82
C THR A 989 -27.34 -9.04 -52.68
N THR A 990 -27.69 -10.31 -52.55
CA THR A 990 -27.25 -11.34 -53.49
C THR A 990 -27.83 -10.99 -54.87
N ARG A 991 -27.05 -11.21 -55.94
CA ARG A 991 -27.48 -11.02 -57.35
C ARG A 991 -28.75 -11.80 -57.73
N ASP A 992 -29.25 -12.67 -56.86
CA ASP A 992 -30.45 -13.49 -57.08
C ASP A 992 -31.75 -12.89 -56.52
N ALA A 993 -31.70 -11.79 -55.74
CA ALA A 993 -32.92 -11.07 -55.36
C ALA A 993 -33.64 -10.46 -56.59
N THR A 994 -32.91 -10.19 -57.67
CA THR A 994 -33.48 -9.75 -58.95
C THR A 994 -34.11 -10.89 -59.75
N CYS A 995 -33.67 -12.15 -59.59
CA CYS A 995 -34.33 -13.31 -60.22
C CYS A 995 -35.60 -13.75 -59.46
N ALA A 996 -35.60 -13.69 -58.12
CA ALA A 996 -36.78 -14.00 -57.31
C ALA A 996 -37.89 -12.93 -57.46
N ALA A 997 -37.53 -11.66 -57.59
CA ALA A 997 -38.49 -10.58 -57.82
C ALA A 997 -39.12 -10.62 -59.23
N THR A 998 -38.46 -11.19 -60.24
CA THR A 998 -39.06 -11.43 -61.56
C THR A 998 -39.95 -12.67 -61.63
N ALA A 999 -39.81 -13.62 -60.69
CA ALA A 999 -40.70 -14.77 -60.60
C ALA A 999 -42.03 -14.45 -59.89
N SER A 1000 -42.05 -13.44 -59.00
CA SER A 1000 -43.28 -12.97 -58.33
C SER A 1000 -44.15 -12.01 -59.16
N VAL A 1001 -43.78 -11.74 -60.42
CA VAL A 1001 -44.61 -10.97 -61.38
C VAL A 1001 -45.37 -11.90 -62.35
N PHE A 1002 -45.14 -13.22 -62.28
CA PHE A 1002 -45.89 -14.24 -63.01
C PHE A 1002 -46.35 -15.37 -62.08
N THR A 1003 -47.22 -15.05 -61.11
CA THR A 1003 -48.19 -15.99 -60.50
C THR A 1003 -49.41 -15.22 -60.05
#